data_AF-A0A1V8TUI5-F1
#
_entry.id   AF-A0A1V8TUI5-F1
#
_cell.length_a   1.000
_cell.length_b   1.000
_cell.length_c   1.000
_cell.angle_alpha   90.00
_cell.angle_beta   90.00
_cell.angle_gamma   90.00
#
_symmetry.space_group_name_H-M   'P 1'
#
loop_
_entity.id
_entity.type
_entity.pdbx_description
1 polymer ?
#
loop_
_entity_poly.entity_id
_entity_poly.type
_entity_poly.pdbx_seq_one_letter_code
_entity_poly.pdbx_strand_id
1 'polypeptide(L)'
;MLLDFLIARQASLFTSAAIHILIGIADGLAQLRDIGLPNESIDKVLAISSWNTLSDIASDALVIQCHKTYQLLLVSTRTTQPSLSNLSRDRVVSLIAKVERFQRSSRSDSYTQDAGLLQLSNRDLAIDQALTKCQKLLTTLDEGLEWDSTELLSQLQDLVCFHPEVLRRAVDSGRSGDRQIAEFLQSTLTQLAQVATRRSFAFAPLIVSLRRALLTVPDAAGLLNMQDFLVTISQFPPQPNVDLIMEYSMLTILDSIAPGRVNTAIYYGFPEGHGFAAYLDLIGRLGAQYDGLAMGIANAILSRWKQQKDPRPSVSPWKTTLQLQVLLVCLELAHTSESLEQLGLIVDDLLHILALEPLPRYRHIVEWMVARMQLAHLSLQSHSRKLLATRDHHSNPKFLASLMKVGVMLAGTPDSTEDLASTLAMTFVSHSASSKIVVRHEAQWSFPQLMDVCRRRDWTTIIQNPAYTTLEDYIRALPRFGDPPSERIMSALDPMKDHSLTNLTEGLWTQLDDTRPPLTGREDFLRLYEADRQYFTDTWPTCIMHLGPPISRAPGPDPFVKADPEPIQASTTSLTNLESKALQTKGTAYFATPSTSTPPHRTILISSLVDNALNLGGLSRCAEIFGAEAMYVRDPRVVADKAFISVSVSSHNHLAILPCGVEALPALLEAKKREEGWRVVGIEQTDRSLVVGSRELGDALLDRGGEEESKIVLVVGSEREGIPARVLAVCDVLLEIPQVGVTRSLNVQTAAAVVLFELGRLRRERDGAGKKGVAAVGRFKEHAADGETELQS
;
A
#
# COMPACT_ATOMS: atom_id res chain seq x y z
N MET A 1 -21.87 15.51 -32.23
CA MET A 1 -20.55 14.84 -32.19
C MET A 1 -20.27 14.13 -30.87
N LEU A 2 -20.09 14.82 -29.73
CA LEU A 2 -19.78 14.13 -28.46
C LEU A 2 -20.92 13.19 -27.99
N LEU A 3 -22.18 13.60 -28.13
CA LEU A 3 -23.33 12.72 -27.86
C LEU A 3 -23.39 11.50 -28.79
N ASP A 4 -23.04 11.68 -30.07
CA ASP A 4 -22.97 10.58 -31.04
C ASP A 4 -21.87 9.59 -30.67
N PHE A 5 -20.73 10.11 -30.22
CA PHE A 5 -19.61 9.30 -29.73
C PHE A 5 -20.02 8.44 -28.53
N LEU A 6 -20.74 9.00 -27.56
CA LEU A 6 -21.23 8.25 -26.39
C LEU A 6 -22.16 7.11 -26.79
N ILE A 7 -23.13 7.37 -27.69
CA ILE A 7 -24.07 6.36 -28.16
C ILE A 7 -23.36 5.26 -28.96
N ALA A 8 -22.47 5.63 -29.88
CA ALA A 8 -21.75 4.68 -30.72
C ALA A 8 -20.80 3.77 -29.93
N ARG A 9 -20.31 4.24 -28.78
CA ARG A 9 -19.33 3.52 -27.95
C ARG A 9 -19.90 2.92 -26.67
N GLN A 10 -21.22 2.93 -26.45
CA GLN A 10 -21.88 2.46 -25.22
C GLN A 10 -21.30 1.15 -24.66
N ALA A 11 -21.09 0.14 -25.50
CA ALA A 11 -20.61 -1.18 -25.06
C ALA A 11 -19.08 -1.26 -24.78
N SER A 12 -18.33 -0.24 -25.20
CA SER A 12 -16.85 -0.21 -25.16
C SER A 12 -16.28 0.93 -24.33
N LEU A 13 -17.12 1.85 -23.87
CA LEU A 13 -16.70 3.02 -23.11
C LEU A 13 -16.68 2.70 -21.63
N PHE A 14 -15.61 3.11 -20.95
CA PHE A 14 -15.56 3.04 -19.50
C PHE A 14 -16.61 3.98 -18.90
N THR A 15 -17.45 3.48 -17.99
CA THR A 15 -18.62 4.19 -17.49
C THR A 15 -18.30 5.57 -16.88
N SER A 16 -17.20 5.69 -16.14
CA SER A 16 -16.82 6.99 -15.56
C SER A 16 -16.48 8.02 -16.63
N ALA A 17 -15.94 7.59 -17.78
CA ALA A 17 -15.61 8.48 -18.89
C ALA A 17 -16.88 9.03 -19.55
N ALA A 18 -17.94 8.22 -19.67
CA ALA A 18 -19.23 8.70 -20.18
C ALA A 18 -19.80 9.82 -19.30
N ILE A 19 -19.74 9.65 -17.98
CA ILE A 19 -20.21 10.64 -17.00
C ILE A 19 -19.37 11.92 -17.10
N HIS A 20 -18.04 11.84 -17.16
CA HIS A 20 -17.17 13.02 -17.31
C HIS A 20 -17.43 13.80 -18.61
N ILE A 21 -17.63 13.08 -19.73
CA ILE A 21 -17.98 13.72 -21.00
C ILE A 21 -19.32 14.46 -20.87
N LEU A 22 -20.31 13.86 -20.21
CA LEU A 22 -21.60 14.51 -19.96
C LEU A 22 -21.49 15.71 -19.00
N ILE A 23 -20.60 15.67 -18.01
CA ILE A 23 -20.26 16.82 -17.16
C ILE A 23 -19.73 17.96 -18.02
N GLY A 24 -18.72 17.70 -18.85
CA GLY A 24 -18.14 18.71 -19.73
C GLY A 24 -19.14 19.28 -20.75
N ILE A 25 -20.03 18.45 -21.29
CA ILE A 25 -21.12 18.91 -22.16
C ILE A 25 -22.06 19.86 -21.39
N ALA A 26 -22.52 19.48 -20.20
CA ALA A 26 -23.42 20.31 -19.40
C ALA A 26 -22.76 21.64 -19.00
N ASP A 27 -21.49 21.63 -18.60
CA ASP A 27 -20.77 22.84 -18.21
C ASP A 27 -20.58 23.78 -19.41
N GLY A 28 -20.27 23.23 -20.60
CA GLY A 28 -20.24 24.00 -21.84
C GLY A 28 -21.59 24.62 -22.20
N LEU A 29 -22.69 23.86 -22.07
CA LEU A 29 -24.05 24.37 -22.30
C LEU A 29 -24.44 25.48 -21.31
N ALA A 30 -24.02 25.37 -20.05
CA ALA A 30 -24.30 26.37 -19.03
C ALA A 30 -23.59 27.71 -19.32
N GLN A 31 -22.39 27.67 -19.89
CA GLN A 31 -21.63 28.86 -20.28
C GLN A 31 -22.14 29.49 -21.59
N LEU A 32 -22.62 28.66 -22.52
CA LEU A 32 -23.01 29.08 -23.87
C LEU A 32 -24.53 29.25 -23.96
N ARG A 33 -25.06 30.35 -23.41
CA ARG A 33 -26.51 30.60 -23.30
C ARG A 33 -27.26 30.80 -24.64
N ASP A 34 -26.57 30.97 -25.77
CA ASP A 34 -27.16 31.34 -27.07
C ASP A 34 -26.92 30.35 -28.22
N ILE A 35 -26.55 29.09 -27.94
CA ILE A 35 -26.40 28.10 -29.01
C ILE A 35 -27.74 27.44 -29.30
N GLY A 36 -28.29 27.71 -30.49
CA GLY A 36 -29.44 26.98 -31.03
C GLY A 36 -29.05 25.55 -31.40
N LEU A 37 -29.18 24.63 -30.45
CA LEU A 37 -28.88 23.22 -30.68
C LEU A 37 -30.06 22.47 -31.33
N PRO A 38 -29.79 21.47 -32.18
CA PRO A 38 -30.86 20.66 -32.78
C PRO A 38 -31.64 19.86 -31.74
N ASN A 39 -32.97 19.71 -31.93
CA ASN A 39 -33.82 18.84 -31.11
C ASN A 39 -33.31 17.39 -31.02
N GLU A 40 -32.59 16.92 -32.05
CA GLU A 40 -31.94 15.60 -32.07
C GLU A 40 -30.96 15.40 -30.90
N SER A 41 -30.40 16.47 -30.35
CA SER A 41 -29.50 16.42 -29.18
C SER A 41 -30.24 15.98 -27.91
N ILE A 42 -31.51 16.37 -27.77
CA ILE A 42 -32.37 15.96 -26.65
C ILE A 42 -32.63 14.45 -26.72
N ASP A 43 -32.97 13.94 -27.90
CA ASP A 43 -33.21 12.50 -28.12
C ASP A 43 -31.97 11.66 -27.77
N LYS A 44 -30.77 12.17 -28.07
CA LYS A 44 -29.50 11.51 -27.76
C LYS A 44 -29.22 11.45 -26.26
N VAL A 45 -29.44 12.55 -25.52
CA VAL A 45 -29.30 12.56 -24.05
C VAL A 45 -30.30 11.59 -23.40
N LEU A 46 -31.54 11.56 -23.89
CA LEU A 46 -32.56 10.62 -23.41
C LEU A 46 -32.20 9.17 -23.70
N ALA A 47 -31.60 8.88 -24.86
CA ALA A 47 -31.08 7.55 -25.17
C ALA A 47 -29.99 7.12 -24.19
N ILE A 48 -29.05 8.02 -23.87
CA ILE A 48 -27.97 7.75 -22.92
C ILE A 48 -28.52 7.48 -21.50
N SER A 49 -29.54 8.21 -21.05
CA SER A 49 -30.16 8.00 -19.73
C SER A 49 -30.82 6.62 -19.52
N SER A 50 -30.97 5.84 -20.58
CA SER A 50 -31.59 4.52 -20.57
C SER A 50 -30.59 3.35 -20.55
N TRP A 51 -29.29 3.62 -20.36
CA TRP A 51 -28.27 2.58 -20.21
C TRP A 51 -28.53 1.73 -18.96
N ASN A 52 -28.47 0.40 -19.12
CA ASN A 52 -28.93 -0.59 -18.13
C ASN A 52 -27.81 -1.52 -17.61
N THR A 53 -26.58 -1.36 -18.09
CA THR A 53 -25.42 -2.20 -17.72
C THR A 53 -24.50 -1.54 -16.70
N LEU A 54 -25.03 -0.62 -15.88
CA LEU A 54 -24.25 0.18 -14.94
C LEU A 54 -24.46 -0.27 -13.49
N SER A 55 -23.47 -0.04 -12.65
CA SER A 55 -23.61 -0.17 -11.20
C SER A 55 -24.54 0.91 -10.65
N ASP A 56 -25.04 0.73 -9.42
CA ASP A 56 -26.03 1.63 -8.83
C ASP A 56 -25.52 3.08 -8.74
N ILE A 57 -24.28 3.28 -8.26
CA ILE A 57 -23.63 4.60 -8.18
C ILE A 57 -23.49 5.23 -9.58
N ALA A 58 -23.04 4.45 -10.55
CA ALA A 58 -22.83 4.93 -11.90
C ALA A 58 -24.15 5.25 -12.62
N SER A 59 -25.18 4.45 -12.38
CA SER A 59 -26.54 4.64 -12.88
C SER A 59 -27.11 5.95 -12.34
N ASP A 60 -26.99 6.20 -11.03
CA ASP A 60 -27.47 7.44 -10.41
C ASP A 60 -26.70 8.66 -10.93
N ALA A 61 -25.37 8.59 -10.97
CA ALA A 61 -24.53 9.66 -11.51
C ALA A 61 -24.90 9.98 -12.97
N LEU A 62 -25.12 8.95 -13.79
CA LEU A 62 -25.55 9.12 -15.18
C LEU A 62 -26.94 9.75 -15.27
N VAL A 63 -27.91 9.26 -14.50
CA VAL A 63 -29.29 9.75 -14.50
C VAL A 63 -29.35 11.23 -14.12
N ILE A 64 -28.67 11.63 -13.04
CA ILE A 64 -28.65 13.01 -12.58
C ILE A 64 -27.98 13.91 -13.61
N GLN A 65 -26.85 13.46 -14.17
CA GLN A 65 -26.12 14.25 -15.14
C GLN A 65 -26.89 14.39 -16.47
N CYS A 66 -27.57 13.33 -16.93
CA CYS A 66 -28.46 13.38 -18.07
C CYS A 66 -29.65 14.34 -17.83
N HIS A 67 -30.22 14.34 -16.62
CA HIS A 67 -31.27 15.29 -16.25
C HIS A 67 -30.77 16.73 -16.27
N LYS A 68 -29.61 17.02 -15.67
CA LYS A 68 -28.98 18.36 -15.71
C LYS A 68 -28.75 18.82 -17.15
N THR A 69 -28.21 17.94 -18.00
CA THR A 69 -27.95 18.22 -19.41
C THR A 69 -29.25 18.46 -20.18
N TYR A 70 -30.29 17.66 -19.93
CA TYR A 70 -31.62 17.82 -20.52
C TYR A 70 -32.25 19.18 -20.18
N GLN A 71 -32.19 19.60 -18.91
CA GLN A 71 -32.71 20.91 -18.47
C GLN A 71 -32.00 22.06 -19.17
N LEU A 72 -30.68 22.00 -19.30
CA LEU A 72 -29.88 23.02 -20.00
C LEU A 72 -30.22 23.09 -21.49
N LEU A 73 -30.44 21.93 -22.13
CA LEU A 73 -30.84 21.88 -23.54
C LEU A 73 -32.22 22.53 -23.76
N LEU A 74 -33.21 22.25 -22.91
CA LEU A 74 -34.54 22.88 -22.98
C LEU A 74 -34.48 24.42 -22.91
N VAL A 75 -33.63 24.95 -22.03
CA VAL A 75 -33.42 26.40 -21.90
C VAL A 75 -32.78 26.97 -23.16
N SER A 76 -31.76 26.29 -23.71
CA SER A 76 -31.05 26.75 -24.92
C SER A 76 -31.94 26.77 -26.17
N THR A 77 -32.86 25.82 -26.31
CA THR A 77 -33.75 25.71 -27.48
C THR A 77 -34.95 26.64 -27.40
N ARG A 78 -35.14 27.39 -26.30
CA ARG A 78 -36.30 28.26 -26.01
C ARG A 78 -37.65 27.57 -26.25
N THR A 79 -37.69 26.24 -26.14
CA THR A 79 -38.88 25.42 -26.38
C THR A 79 -39.38 24.85 -25.06
N THR A 80 -40.63 25.18 -24.70
CA THR A 80 -41.32 24.58 -23.55
C THR A 80 -41.82 23.16 -23.85
N GLN A 81 -41.98 22.81 -25.13
CA GLN A 81 -42.31 21.46 -25.61
C GLN A 81 -41.53 21.13 -26.88
N PRO A 82 -40.43 20.36 -26.80
CA PRO A 82 -39.74 19.86 -28.00
C PRO A 82 -40.64 18.87 -28.77
N SER A 83 -40.53 18.86 -30.10
CA SER A 83 -41.23 17.89 -30.98
C SER A 83 -40.60 16.50 -30.84
N LEU A 84 -40.95 15.79 -29.76
CA LEU A 84 -40.37 14.49 -29.41
C LEU A 84 -41.16 13.32 -30.01
N SER A 85 -40.42 12.27 -30.38
CA SER A 85 -41.01 10.96 -30.69
C SER A 85 -41.74 10.35 -29.48
N ASN A 86 -42.65 9.40 -29.70
CA ASN A 86 -43.34 8.70 -28.60
C ASN A 86 -42.32 8.01 -27.65
N LEU A 87 -41.30 7.35 -28.22
CA LEU A 87 -40.23 6.72 -27.46
C LEU A 87 -39.44 7.72 -26.60
N SER A 88 -39.18 8.90 -27.13
CA SER A 88 -38.47 9.96 -26.39
C SER A 88 -39.32 10.53 -25.25
N ARG A 89 -40.65 10.64 -25.42
CA ARG A 89 -41.55 11.05 -24.33
C ARG A 89 -41.56 10.04 -23.18
N ASP A 90 -41.60 8.75 -23.47
CA ASP A 90 -41.52 7.70 -22.44
C ASP A 90 -40.20 7.75 -21.67
N ARG A 91 -39.09 8.03 -22.37
CA ARG A 91 -37.76 8.22 -21.75
C ARG A 91 -37.70 9.46 -20.85
N VAL A 92 -38.36 10.56 -21.21
CA VAL A 92 -38.46 11.77 -20.35
C VAL A 92 -39.18 11.42 -19.04
N VAL A 93 -40.33 10.74 -19.12
CA VAL A 93 -41.10 10.33 -17.94
C VAL A 93 -40.25 9.41 -17.05
N SER A 94 -39.55 8.45 -17.65
CA SER A 94 -38.65 7.55 -16.92
C SER A 94 -37.50 8.31 -16.24
N LEU A 95 -36.86 9.24 -16.95
CA LEU A 95 -35.75 10.05 -16.41
C LEU A 95 -36.19 10.89 -15.22
N ILE A 96 -37.32 11.60 -15.32
CA ILE A 96 -37.86 12.42 -14.23
C ILE A 96 -38.22 11.54 -13.03
N ALA A 97 -38.88 10.40 -13.24
CA ALA A 97 -39.24 9.48 -12.17
C ALA A 97 -38.00 8.93 -11.43
N LYS A 98 -36.91 8.62 -12.15
CA LYS A 98 -35.64 8.19 -11.54
C LYS A 98 -35.01 9.30 -10.69
N VAL A 99 -35.01 10.54 -11.17
CA VAL A 99 -34.47 11.69 -10.43
C VAL A 99 -35.30 12.00 -9.19
N GLU A 100 -36.63 11.97 -9.27
CA GLU A 100 -37.50 12.16 -8.11
C GLU A 100 -37.27 11.08 -7.04
N ARG A 101 -37.10 9.82 -7.47
CA ARG A 101 -36.76 8.72 -6.55
C ARG A 101 -35.41 8.98 -5.87
N PHE A 102 -34.41 9.39 -6.65
CA PHE A 102 -33.10 9.77 -6.12
C PHE A 102 -33.19 10.92 -5.10
N GLN A 103 -34.03 11.93 -5.33
CA GLN A 103 -34.21 13.06 -4.40
C GLN A 103 -34.98 12.69 -3.12
N ARG A 104 -35.85 11.67 -3.16
CA ARG A 104 -36.57 11.19 -1.97
C ARG A 104 -35.66 10.42 -1.01
N SER A 105 -34.71 9.64 -1.53
CA SER A 105 -33.74 8.90 -0.70
C SER A 105 -32.74 9.78 0.07
N SER A 106 -32.69 11.10 -0.19
CA SER A 106 -31.84 12.06 0.55
C SER A 106 -32.47 12.62 1.83
N ARG A 107 -33.78 12.45 2.04
CA ARG A 107 -34.52 13.18 3.09
C ARG A 107 -34.74 12.38 4.39
N SER A 108 -34.38 11.11 4.45
CA SER A 108 -34.46 10.33 5.69
C SER A 108 -33.15 10.46 6.48
N ASP A 109 -33.12 11.38 7.45
CA ASP A 109 -32.04 11.49 8.44
C ASP A 109 -32.04 10.34 9.47
N SER A 110 -32.98 9.39 9.36
CA SER A 110 -32.96 8.13 10.11
C SER A 110 -32.49 7.00 9.22
N TYR A 111 -31.37 6.38 9.60
CA TYR A 111 -30.80 5.19 8.96
C TYR A 111 -31.71 3.94 9.03
N THR A 112 -32.98 4.06 9.46
CA THR A 112 -33.81 2.94 9.89
C THR A 112 -35.12 2.70 9.13
N GLN A 113 -35.54 3.49 8.12
CA GLN A 113 -36.90 3.27 7.57
C GLN A 113 -37.11 3.28 6.04
N ASP A 114 -36.18 3.72 5.20
CA ASP A 114 -36.46 3.87 3.74
C ASP A 114 -35.71 2.88 2.83
N ALA A 115 -35.36 1.69 3.32
CA ALA A 115 -34.83 0.60 2.48
C ALA A 115 -35.88 -0.01 1.52
N GLY A 116 -37.16 0.39 1.63
CA GLY A 116 -38.27 -0.25 0.93
C GLY A 116 -38.65 0.30 -0.46
N LEU A 117 -37.99 1.34 -0.99
CA LEU A 117 -38.53 2.07 -2.17
C LEU A 117 -37.55 2.38 -3.31
N LEU A 118 -36.40 1.72 -3.35
CA LEU A 118 -35.60 1.60 -4.59
C LEU A 118 -36.32 0.63 -5.55
N GLN A 119 -36.24 0.85 -6.87
CA GLN A 119 -36.59 -0.22 -7.81
C GLN A 119 -35.65 -1.37 -7.49
N LEU A 120 -36.20 -2.51 -7.07
CA LEU A 120 -35.42 -3.65 -6.60
C LEU A 120 -34.28 -3.90 -7.60
N SER A 121 -33.05 -3.62 -7.17
CA SER A 121 -31.87 -4.08 -7.88
C SER A 121 -31.93 -5.61 -7.92
N ASN A 122 -31.17 -6.27 -8.80
CA ASN A 122 -31.05 -7.74 -8.73
C ASN A 122 -30.61 -8.22 -7.33
N ARG A 123 -29.97 -7.35 -6.54
CA ARG A 123 -29.65 -7.56 -5.13
C ARG A 123 -30.90 -7.57 -4.25
N ASP A 124 -31.81 -6.61 -4.38
CA ASP A 124 -33.01 -6.57 -3.55
C ASP A 124 -33.99 -7.70 -3.91
N LEU A 125 -34.06 -8.11 -5.18
CA LEU A 125 -34.80 -9.31 -5.59
C LEU A 125 -34.18 -10.60 -5.01
N ALA A 126 -32.85 -10.68 -4.95
CA ALA A 126 -32.14 -11.80 -4.34
C ALA A 126 -32.29 -11.82 -2.80
N ILE A 127 -32.29 -10.64 -2.17
CA ILE A 127 -32.58 -10.48 -0.74
C ILE A 127 -34.03 -10.87 -0.46
N ASP A 128 -34.99 -10.39 -1.23
CA ASP A 128 -36.42 -10.72 -1.07
C ASP A 128 -36.69 -12.22 -1.29
N GLN A 129 -36.01 -12.85 -2.25
CA GLN A 129 -36.02 -14.31 -2.41
C GLN A 129 -35.36 -15.06 -1.24
N ALA A 130 -34.28 -14.52 -0.67
CA ALA A 130 -33.62 -15.08 0.51
C ALA A 130 -34.50 -14.94 1.76
N LEU A 131 -35.15 -13.79 1.95
CA LEU A 131 -36.11 -13.50 2.99
C LEU A 131 -37.35 -14.40 2.87
N THR A 132 -37.87 -14.59 1.66
CA THR A 132 -38.96 -15.54 1.38
C THR A 132 -38.56 -16.98 1.73
N LYS A 133 -37.31 -17.38 1.46
CA LYS A 133 -36.80 -18.71 1.84
C LYS A 133 -36.62 -18.82 3.36
N CYS A 134 -36.15 -17.77 4.03
CA CYS A 134 -36.01 -17.73 5.50
C CYS A 134 -37.38 -17.77 6.18
N GLN A 135 -38.37 -17.03 5.68
CA GLN A 135 -39.76 -17.10 6.15
C GLN A 135 -40.35 -18.49 5.94
N LYS A 136 -40.11 -19.12 4.79
CA LYS A 136 -40.54 -20.52 4.57
C LYS A 136 -39.89 -21.47 5.57
N LEU A 137 -38.60 -21.29 5.87
CA LEU A 137 -37.87 -22.08 6.87
C LEU A 137 -38.44 -21.86 8.27
N LEU A 138 -38.73 -20.62 8.65
CA LEU A 138 -39.36 -20.26 9.93
C LEU A 138 -40.76 -20.87 10.04
N THR A 139 -41.59 -20.79 8.98
CA THR A 139 -42.93 -21.41 8.98
C THR A 139 -42.91 -22.94 9.00
N THR A 140 -41.84 -23.58 8.52
CA THR A 140 -41.67 -25.04 8.67
C THR A 140 -41.12 -25.43 10.04
N LEU A 141 -40.56 -24.47 10.78
CA LEU A 141 -40.07 -24.62 12.15
C LEU A 141 -41.10 -24.16 13.22
N ASP A 142 -42.26 -23.63 12.81
CA ASP A 142 -43.29 -23.00 13.66
C ASP A 142 -44.58 -23.86 13.75
N GLU A 143 -44.54 -24.98 14.47
CA GLU A 143 -45.72 -25.36 15.26
C GLU A 143 -45.59 -24.71 16.65
N GLY A 144 -45.74 -23.38 16.76
CA GLY A 144 -46.07 -22.77 18.07
C GLY A 144 -45.46 -21.43 18.52
N LEU A 145 -44.93 -20.55 17.66
CA LEU A 145 -44.56 -19.19 18.10
C LEU A 145 -45.31 -18.09 17.33
N GLU A 146 -45.94 -17.17 18.06
CA GLU A 146 -46.51 -15.92 17.53
C GLU A 146 -45.43 -14.84 17.48
N TRP A 147 -45.27 -14.20 16.32
CA TRP A 147 -44.31 -13.12 16.09
C TRP A 147 -45.05 -11.81 15.81
N ASP A 148 -44.62 -10.71 16.42
CA ASP A 148 -45.15 -9.38 16.10
C ASP A 148 -44.57 -8.90 14.76
N SER A 149 -45.45 -8.70 13.80
CA SER A 149 -45.13 -8.52 12.37
C SER A 149 -44.47 -7.17 12.07
N THR A 150 -44.64 -6.19 12.96
CA THR A 150 -44.12 -4.83 12.79
C THR A 150 -42.67 -4.68 13.23
N GLU A 151 -42.24 -5.45 14.24
CA GLU A 151 -40.87 -5.42 14.77
C GLU A 151 -39.90 -6.17 13.84
N LEU A 152 -40.36 -7.31 13.30
CA LEU A 152 -39.64 -8.14 12.34
C LEU A 152 -39.21 -7.33 11.12
N LEU A 153 -40.14 -6.56 10.53
CA LEU A 153 -39.94 -5.77 9.30
C LEU A 153 -38.86 -4.68 9.44
N SER A 154 -38.69 -4.12 10.63
CA SER A 154 -37.60 -3.16 10.93
C SER A 154 -36.24 -3.83 11.09
N GLN A 155 -36.22 -5.11 11.48
CA GLN A 155 -35.04 -5.93 11.73
C GLN A 155 -34.59 -6.74 10.49
N LEU A 156 -35.34 -6.71 9.38
CA LEU A 156 -35.07 -7.45 8.13
C LEU A 156 -33.83 -6.99 7.33
N GLN A 157 -33.08 -5.99 7.81
CA GLN A 157 -31.74 -5.69 7.29
C GLN A 157 -30.66 -6.63 7.83
N ASP A 158 -30.96 -7.34 8.92
CA ASP A 158 -30.10 -8.37 9.49
C ASP A 158 -30.39 -9.71 8.81
N LEU A 159 -29.34 -10.47 8.48
CA LEU A 159 -29.46 -11.80 7.89
C LEU A 159 -30.34 -12.68 8.78
N VAL A 160 -31.60 -12.89 8.38
CA VAL A 160 -32.62 -13.60 9.18
C VAL A 160 -32.15 -14.97 9.66
N CYS A 161 -31.28 -15.64 8.90
CA CYS A 161 -30.67 -16.90 9.30
C CYS A 161 -29.89 -16.83 10.62
N PHE A 162 -29.30 -15.68 10.96
CA PHE A 162 -28.53 -15.48 12.19
C PHE A 162 -29.30 -14.67 13.22
N HIS A 163 -30.63 -14.61 13.15
CA HIS A 163 -31.40 -14.02 14.24
C HIS A 163 -31.19 -14.81 15.55
N PRO A 164 -31.04 -14.15 16.72
CA PRO A 164 -30.79 -14.83 18.00
C PRO A 164 -31.74 -15.99 18.27
N GLU A 165 -33.03 -15.83 17.97
CA GLU A 165 -34.03 -16.87 18.22
C GLU A 165 -33.87 -18.10 17.30
N VAL A 166 -33.41 -17.91 16.06
CA VAL A 166 -33.07 -19.03 15.16
C VAL A 166 -31.86 -19.78 15.70
N LEU A 167 -30.87 -19.07 16.23
CA LEU A 167 -29.70 -19.69 16.87
C LEU A 167 -30.07 -20.46 18.14
N ARG A 168 -30.96 -19.92 18.99
CA ARG A 168 -31.46 -20.64 20.18
C ARG A 168 -32.12 -21.96 19.80
N ARG A 169 -33.02 -21.93 18.81
CA ARG A 169 -33.65 -23.15 18.30
C ARG A 169 -32.63 -24.15 17.74
N ALA A 170 -31.60 -23.68 17.02
CA ALA A 170 -30.53 -24.54 16.52
C ALA A 170 -29.70 -25.17 17.66
N VAL A 171 -29.47 -24.42 18.75
CA VAL A 171 -28.81 -24.93 19.97
C VAL A 171 -29.67 -25.99 20.65
N ASP A 172 -30.95 -25.71 20.83
CA ASP A 172 -31.88 -26.62 21.50
C ASP A 172 -32.14 -27.90 20.67
N SER A 173 -32.27 -27.77 19.35
CA SER A 173 -32.38 -28.92 18.44
C SER A 173 -31.09 -29.75 18.41
N GLY A 174 -29.93 -29.09 18.42
CA GLY A 174 -28.64 -29.75 18.48
C GLY A 174 -28.46 -30.56 19.77
N ARG A 175 -29.00 -30.09 20.90
CA ARG A 175 -29.05 -30.80 22.19
C ARG A 175 -29.99 -32.01 22.15
N SER A 176 -31.08 -31.94 21.39
CA SER A 176 -32.02 -33.05 21.20
C SER A 176 -31.62 -34.04 20.09
N GLY A 177 -30.50 -33.79 19.39
CA GLY A 177 -29.91 -34.68 18.38
C GLY A 177 -30.28 -34.34 16.93
N ASP A 178 -31.14 -33.34 16.70
CA ASP A 178 -31.49 -32.87 15.36
C ASP A 178 -30.52 -31.75 14.91
N ARG A 179 -29.72 -32.09 13.89
CA ARG A 179 -28.68 -31.21 13.33
C ARG A 179 -29.09 -30.48 12.05
N GLN A 180 -30.31 -30.66 11.55
CA GLN A 180 -30.71 -30.09 10.25
C GLN A 180 -30.58 -28.55 10.22
N ILE A 181 -31.04 -27.88 11.30
CA ILE A 181 -30.95 -26.42 11.41
C ILE A 181 -29.48 -25.98 11.50
N ALA A 182 -28.67 -26.65 12.32
CA ALA A 182 -27.25 -26.34 12.48
C ALA A 182 -26.47 -26.52 11.16
N GLU A 183 -26.70 -27.61 10.43
CA GLU A 183 -26.08 -27.88 9.12
C GLU A 183 -26.47 -26.84 8.07
N PHE A 184 -27.76 -26.45 8.05
CA PHE A 184 -28.24 -25.37 7.18
C PHE A 184 -27.55 -24.04 7.50
N LEU A 185 -27.43 -23.68 8.78
CA LEU A 185 -26.79 -22.43 9.20
C LEU A 185 -25.29 -22.42 8.91
N GLN A 186 -24.58 -23.55 9.13
CA GLN A 186 -23.17 -23.70 8.77
C GLN A 186 -22.95 -23.55 7.25
N SER A 187 -23.78 -24.22 6.44
CA SER A 187 -23.73 -24.13 4.98
C SER A 187 -24.01 -22.69 4.51
N THR A 188 -25.00 -22.04 5.10
CA THR A 188 -25.36 -20.65 4.81
C THR A 188 -24.23 -19.69 5.17
N LEU A 189 -23.62 -19.85 6.36
CA LEU A 189 -22.47 -19.06 6.79
C LEU A 189 -21.30 -19.22 5.81
N THR A 190 -21.01 -20.45 5.39
CA THR A 190 -19.94 -20.74 4.42
C THR A 190 -20.19 -20.05 3.08
N GLN A 191 -21.43 -20.12 2.56
CA GLN A 191 -21.80 -19.48 1.30
C GLN A 191 -21.72 -17.95 1.40
N LEU A 192 -22.22 -17.37 2.47
CA LEU A 192 -22.17 -15.92 2.70
C LEU A 192 -20.74 -15.43 2.90
N ALA A 193 -19.89 -16.20 3.58
CA ALA A 193 -18.45 -15.92 3.69
C ALA A 193 -17.78 -15.89 2.31
N GLN A 194 -18.07 -16.85 1.44
CA GLN A 194 -17.55 -16.87 0.06
C GLN A 194 -18.01 -15.67 -0.75
N VAL A 195 -19.26 -15.24 -0.57
CA VAL A 195 -19.78 -14.01 -1.20
C VAL A 195 -19.03 -12.79 -0.67
N ALA A 196 -18.85 -12.66 0.64
CA ALA A 196 -18.13 -11.56 1.27
C ALA A 196 -16.66 -11.48 0.81
N THR A 197 -16.00 -12.61 0.56
CA THR A 197 -14.65 -12.64 -0.01
C THR A 197 -14.59 -12.08 -1.43
N ARG A 198 -15.62 -12.30 -2.25
CA ARG A 198 -15.70 -11.78 -3.63
C ARG A 198 -16.26 -10.36 -3.70
N ARG A 199 -17.09 -9.99 -2.73
CA ARG A 199 -17.82 -8.72 -2.64
C ARG A 199 -17.64 -8.18 -1.23
N SER A 200 -16.58 -7.38 -1.02
CA SER A 200 -16.17 -6.91 0.32
C SER A 200 -17.29 -6.18 1.07
N PHE A 201 -18.15 -5.46 0.37
CA PHE A 201 -19.30 -4.77 0.97
C PHE A 201 -20.31 -5.70 1.68
N ALA A 202 -20.36 -7.00 1.32
CA ALA A 202 -21.23 -7.97 1.99
C ALA A 202 -20.65 -8.43 3.35
N PHE A 203 -19.38 -8.12 3.63
CA PHE A 203 -18.73 -8.52 4.88
C PHE A 203 -19.31 -7.81 6.10
N ALA A 204 -19.48 -6.49 6.05
CA ALA A 204 -19.93 -5.72 7.21
C ALA A 204 -21.34 -6.14 7.69
N PRO A 205 -22.36 -6.28 6.83
CA PRO A 205 -23.67 -6.79 7.25
C PRO A 205 -23.60 -8.20 7.84
N LEU A 206 -22.79 -9.09 7.23
CA LEU A 206 -22.62 -10.47 7.71
C LEU A 206 -22.06 -10.52 9.12
N ILE A 207 -20.93 -9.84 9.35
CA ILE A 207 -20.24 -9.93 10.63
C ILE A 207 -20.94 -9.16 11.74
N VAL A 208 -21.62 -8.04 11.43
CA VAL A 208 -22.43 -7.30 12.41
C VAL A 208 -23.61 -8.15 12.87
N SER A 209 -24.34 -8.79 11.94
CA SER A 209 -25.46 -9.68 12.26
C SER A 209 -24.99 -10.88 13.09
N LEU A 210 -23.92 -11.57 12.65
CA LEU A 210 -23.32 -12.67 13.41
C LEU A 210 -22.86 -12.25 14.80
N ARG A 211 -22.22 -11.08 14.91
CA ARG A 211 -21.76 -10.55 16.19
C ARG A 211 -22.92 -10.39 17.16
N ARG A 212 -23.98 -9.67 16.77
CA ARG A 212 -25.16 -9.46 17.63
C ARG A 212 -25.77 -10.78 18.09
N ALA A 213 -25.90 -11.71 17.15
CA ALA A 213 -26.48 -13.02 17.39
C ALA A 213 -25.68 -13.85 18.39
N LEU A 214 -24.36 -13.93 18.19
CA LEU A 214 -23.46 -14.73 19.02
C LEU A 214 -23.22 -14.11 20.39
N LEU A 215 -23.22 -12.78 20.52
CA LEU A 215 -23.16 -12.15 21.85
C LEU A 215 -24.45 -12.34 22.65
N THR A 216 -25.56 -12.62 21.98
CA THR A 216 -26.86 -12.95 22.62
C THR A 216 -27.00 -14.45 22.89
N VAL A 217 -26.44 -15.30 22.02
CA VAL A 217 -26.49 -16.77 22.11
C VAL A 217 -25.09 -17.35 21.90
N PRO A 218 -24.20 -17.27 22.91
CA PRO A 218 -22.79 -17.68 22.77
C PRO A 218 -22.61 -19.16 22.46
N ASP A 219 -23.50 -20.02 22.96
CA ASP A 219 -23.52 -21.47 22.72
C ASP A 219 -23.57 -21.84 21.23
N ALA A 220 -24.11 -20.95 20.39
CA ALA A 220 -24.17 -21.16 18.95
C ALA A 220 -22.81 -21.07 18.25
N ALA A 221 -21.77 -20.53 18.90
CA ALA A 221 -20.44 -20.41 18.32
C ALA A 221 -19.82 -21.76 17.91
N GLY A 222 -19.99 -22.78 18.75
CA GLY A 222 -19.54 -24.15 18.46
C GLY A 222 -20.34 -24.77 17.32
N LEU A 223 -21.65 -24.54 17.27
CA LEU A 223 -22.53 -25.02 16.21
C LEU A 223 -22.23 -24.38 14.86
N LEU A 224 -21.77 -23.14 14.81
CA LEU A 224 -21.43 -22.46 13.55
C LEU A 224 -19.98 -22.67 13.13
N ASN A 225 -19.19 -23.45 13.87
CA ASN A 225 -17.75 -23.61 13.67
C ASN A 225 -17.03 -22.25 13.58
N MET A 226 -17.32 -21.36 14.54
CA MET A 226 -16.83 -19.98 14.50
C MET A 226 -15.31 -19.88 14.51
N GLN A 227 -14.60 -20.84 15.11
CA GLN A 227 -13.14 -20.88 15.08
C GLN A 227 -12.62 -20.85 13.64
N ASP A 228 -13.09 -21.77 12.78
CA ASP A 228 -12.61 -21.87 11.40
C ASP A 228 -13.03 -20.66 10.57
N PHE A 229 -14.24 -20.14 10.79
CA PHE A 229 -14.70 -18.91 10.14
C PHE A 229 -13.79 -17.71 10.48
N LEU A 230 -13.54 -17.46 11.76
CA LEU A 230 -12.70 -16.34 12.21
C LEU A 230 -11.24 -16.51 11.74
N VAL A 231 -10.67 -17.72 11.84
CA VAL A 231 -9.33 -17.99 11.31
C VAL A 231 -9.28 -17.74 9.80
N THR A 232 -10.29 -18.14 9.04
CA THR A 232 -10.37 -17.93 7.58
C THR A 232 -10.39 -16.45 7.23
N ILE A 233 -11.23 -15.64 7.89
CA ILE A 233 -11.29 -14.19 7.67
C ILE A 233 -9.97 -13.52 8.06
N SER A 234 -9.32 -13.95 9.13
CA SER A 234 -8.00 -13.43 9.53
C SER A 234 -6.95 -13.67 8.44
N GLN A 235 -6.97 -14.86 7.83
CA GLN A 235 -6.02 -15.24 6.78
C GLN A 235 -6.31 -14.58 5.43
N PHE A 236 -7.58 -14.39 5.12
CA PHE A 236 -8.06 -13.85 3.85
C PHE A 236 -9.09 -12.75 4.12
N PRO A 237 -8.66 -11.59 4.67
CA PRO A 237 -9.57 -10.50 4.96
C PRO A 237 -10.26 -10.05 3.67
N PRO A 238 -11.59 -9.88 3.65
CA PRO A 238 -12.29 -9.31 2.52
C PRO A 238 -11.69 -7.95 2.14
N GLN A 239 -11.42 -7.75 0.86
CA GLN A 239 -10.85 -6.51 0.31
C GLN A 239 -11.65 -6.08 -0.92
N PRO A 240 -11.83 -4.77 -1.15
CA PRO A 240 -12.48 -4.30 -2.36
C PRO A 240 -11.62 -4.68 -3.57
N ASN A 241 -12.27 -5.24 -4.59
CA ASN A 241 -11.62 -5.49 -5.87
C ASN A 241 -11.48 -4.17 -6.66
N VAL A 242 -10.73 -4.20 -7.77
CA VAL A 242 -10.50 -3.00 -8.59
C VAL A 242 -11.81 -2.38 -9.06
N ASP A 243 -12.80 -3.19 -9.44
CA ASP A 243 -14.10 -2.70 -9.90
C ASP A 243 -14.83 -1.90 -8.81
N LEU A 244 -14.87 -2.41 -7.58
CA LEU A 244 -15.49 -1.75 -6.44
C LEU A 244 -14.71 -0.50 -6.01
N ILE A 245 -13.38 -0.51 -6.09
CA ILE A 245 -12.56 0.70 -5.87
C ILE A 245 -12.92 1.77 -6.91
N MET A 246 -13.09 1.39 -8.18
CA MET A 246 -13.50 2.31 -9.23
C MET A 246 -14.92 2.83 -8.99
N GLU A 247 -15.85 2.01 -8.49
CA GLU A 247 -17.17 2.48 -8.07
C GLU A 247 -17.11 3.47 -6.90
N TYR A 248 -16.29 3.22 -5.88
CA TYR A 248 -16.08 4.16 -4.77
C TYR A 248 -15.52 5.50 -5.25
N SER A 249 -14.63 5.48 -6.24
CA SER A 249 -14.14 6.72 -6.85
C SER A 249 -15.24 7.52 -7.57
N MET A 250 -16.30 6.85 -8.05
CA MET A 250 -17.44 7.54 -8.67
C MET A 250 -18.29 8.30 -7.67
N LEU A 251 -18.22 7.99 -6.36
CA LEU A 251 -18.95 8.77 -5.34
C LEU A 251 -18.47 10.22 -5.29
N THR A 252 -17.18 10.47 -5.52
CA THR A 252 -16.65 11.85 -5.62
C THR A 252 -17.23 12.60 -6.82
N ILE A 253 -17.44 11.89 -7.94
CA ILE A 253 -18.08 12.45 -9.13
C ILE A 253 -19.56 12.72 -8.83
N LEU A 254 -20.25 11.76 -8.23
CA LEU A 254 -21.65 11.89 -7.85
C LEU A 254 -21.85 13.09 -6.91
N ASP A 255 -20.99 13.25 -5.91
CA ASP A 255 -21.04 14.37 -4.98
C ASP A 255 -20.80 15.73 -5.66
N SER A 256 -19.95 15.76 -6.70
CA SER A 256 -19.76 16.97 -7.51
C SER A 256 -21.02 17.40 -8.29
N ILE A 257 -21.88 16.45 -8.63
CA ILE A 257 -23.12 16.68 -9.37
C ILE A 257 -24.31 16.89 -8.41
N ALA A 258 -24.32 16.15 -7.29
CA ALA A 258 -25.35 16.15 -6.25
C ALA A 258 -24.68 16.13 -4.86
N PRO A 259 -24.42 17.31 -4.27
CA PRO A 259 -23.70 17.43 -3.00
C PRO A 259 -24.38 16.69 -1.85
N GLY A 260 -23.57 16.11 -0.95
CA GLY A 260 -24.03 15.35 0.22
C GLY A 260 -24.15 13.85 -0.05
N ARG A 261 -23.52 13.33 -1.11
CA ARG A 261 -23.69 11.95 -1.59
C ARG A 261 -22.39 11.13 -1.61
N VAL A 262 -21.36 11.56 -0.87
CA VAL A 262 -20.07 10.84 -0.73
C VAL A 262 -20.19 9.53 0.06
N ASN A 263 -21.29 9.33 0.81
CA ASN A 263 -21.38 8.21 1.74
C ASN A 263 -21.68 6.89 1.01
N THR A 264 -20.70 5.96 1.02
CA THR A 264 -20.84 4.58 0.52
C THR A 264 -22.03 3.84 1.16
N ALA A 265 -22.43 4.24 2.37
CA ALA A 265 -23.50 3.58 3.11
C ALA A 265 -24.89 3.73 2.50
N ILE A 266 -25.08 4.74 1.64
CA ILE A 266 -26.33 4.91 0.88
C ILE A 266 -26.54 3.74 -0.09
N TYR A 267 -25.45 3.20 -0.65
CA TYR A 267 -25.48 2.15 -1.67
C TYR A 267 -25.25 0.77 -1.08
N TYR A 268 -24.29 0.66 -0.18
CA TYR A 268 -23.76 -0.62 0.27
C TYR A 268 -24.00 -0.91 1.75
N GLY A 269 -24.57 0.02 2.52
CA GLY A 269 -24.68 -0.08 3.97
C GLY A 269 -23.35 0.21 4.66
N PHE A 270 -23.13 -0.31 5.86
CA PHE A 270 -21.92 0.03 6.62
C PHE A 270 -20.62 -0.21 5.84
N PRO A 271 -19.64 0.71 5.92
CA PRO A 271 -18.35 0.54 5.23
C PRO A 271 -17.60 -0.67 5.78
N GLU A 272 -16.65 -1.23 5.01
CA GLU A 272 -15.95 -2.45 5.41
C GLU A 272 -15.19 -2.32 6.74
N GLY A 273 -14.67 -1.13 7.04
CA GLY A 273 -14.04 -0.83 8.32
C GLY A 273 -14.95 -1.06 9.52
N HIS A 274 -16.25 -0.84 9.36
CA HIS A 274 -17.26 -1.14 10.38
C HIS A 274 -17.40 -2.66 10.60
N GLY A 275 -17.30 -3.45 9.53
CA GLY A 275 -17.24 -4.89 9.60
C GLY A 275 -16.02 -5.40 10.37
N PHE A 276 -14.84 -4.84 10.09
CA PHE A 276 -13.61 -5.22 10.82
C PHE A 276 -13.60 -4.77 12.29
N ALA A 277 -14.25 -3.64 12.61
CA ALA A 277 -14.48 -3.26 14.01
C ALA A 277 -15.39 -4.28 14.73
N ALA A 278 -16.51 -4.67 14.11
CA ALA A 278 -17.40 -5.70 14.64
C ALA A 278 -16.68 -7.06 14.76
N TYR A 279 -15.82 -7.40 13.81
CA TYR A 279 -15.03 -8.61 13.82
C TYR A 279 -14.07 -8.70 15.02
N LEU A 280 -13.28 -7.64 15.26
CA LEU A 280 -12.33 -7.59 16.39
C LEU A 280 -13.07 -7.53 17.74
N ASP A 281 -14.16 -6.76 17.81
CA ASP A 281 -14.99 -6.68 19.02
C ASP A 281 -15.67 -8.02 19.34
N LEU A 282 -16.16 -8.74 18.32
CA LEU A 282 -16.72 -10.09 18.49
C LEU A 282 -15.69 -11.04 19.10
N ILE A 283 -14.46 -11.09 18.58
CA ILE A 283 -13.41 -11.97 19.11
C ILE A 283 -13.08 -11.62 20.57
N GLY A 284 -12.91 -10.32 20.86
CA GLY A 284 -12.55 -9.85 22.20
C GLY A 284 -13.66 -10.03 23.24
N ARG A 285 -14.91 -10.26 22.82
CA ARG A 285 -16.07 -10.48 23.68
C ARG A 285 -16.46 -11.96 23.79
N LEU A 286 -16.63 -12.63 22.65
CA LEU A 286 -17.06 -14.02 22.57
C LEU A 286 -15.99 -14.98 23.10
N GLY A 287 -14.72 -14.67 22.87
CA GLY A 287 -13.62 -15.52 23.35
C GLY A 287 -13.54 -15.61 24.88
N ALA A 288 -14.12 -14.67 25.63
CA ALA A 288 -14.24 -14.73 27.08
C ALA A 288 -15.40 -15.63 27.56
N GLN A 289 -16.37 -15.91 26.69
CA GLN A 289 -17.55 -16.71 27.01
C GLN A 289 -17.45 -18.16 26.51
N TYR A 290 -16.65 -18.39 25.48
CA TYR A 290 -16.47 -19.71 24.89
C TYR A 290 -15.08 -20.25 25.18
N ASP A 291 -15.01 -21.20 26.12
CA ASP A 291 -13.78 -21.84 26.55
C ASP A 291 -13.00 -22.42 25.37
N GLY A 292 -11.72 -22.09 25.29
CA GLY A 292 -10.81 -22.59 24.27
C GLY A 292 -10.95 -21.95 22.88
N LEU A 293 -11.94 -21.09 22.59
CA LEU A 293 -12.07 -20.43 21.27
C LEU A 293 -10.85 -19.54 20.99
N ALA A 294 -10.50 -18.67 21.94
CA ALA A 294 -9.37 -17.75 21.79
C ALA A 294 -8.06 -18.51 21.56
N MET A 295 -7.82 -19.58 22.34
CA MET A 295 -6.62 -20.42 22.18
C MET A 295 -6.63 -21.25 20.89
N GLY A 296 -7.79 -21.74 20.46
CA GLY A 296 -7.94 -22.42 19.17
C GLY A 296 -7.57 -21.50 17.99
N ILE A 297 -8.08 -20.27 17.99
CA ILE A 297 -7.74 -19.24 17.00
C ILE A 297 -6.24 -18.90 17.06
N ALA A 298 -5.70 -18.64 18.26
CA ALA A 298 -4.30 -18.30 18.46
C ALA A 298 -3.36 -19.40 17.93
N ASN A 299 -3.63 -20.66 18.28
CA ASN A 299 -2.86 -21.82 17.82
C ASN A 299 -2.93 -21.99 16.31
N ALA A 300 -4.12 -21.83 15.71
CA ALA A 300 -4.29 -21.93 14.26
C ALA A 300 -3.46 -20.86 13.53
N ILE A 301 -3.45 -19.62 14.02
CA ILE A 301 -2.61 -18.55 13.46
C ILE A 301 -1.13 -18.87 13.69
N LEU A 302 -0.70 -19.11 14.94
CA LEU A 302 0.69 -19.37 15.30
C LEU A 302 1.29 -20.54 14.52
N SER A 303 0.53 -21.63 14.32
CA SER A 303 1.00 -22.82 13.60
C SER A 303 1.57 -22.49 12.22
N ARG A 304 0.91 -21.59 11.47
CA ARG A 304 1.36 -21.14 10.16
C ARG A 304 2.55 -20.20 10.26
N TRP A 305 2.56 -19.31 11.25
CA TRP A 305 3.66 -18.37 11.48
C TRP A 305 4.96 -19.05 11.92
N LYS A 306 4.89 -20.20 12.59
CA LYS A 306 6.05 -21.05 12.96
C LYS A 306 6.69 -21.77 11.79
N GLN A 307 5.92 -22.06 10.74
CA GLN A 307 6.40 -22.82 9.58
C GLN A 307 7.16 -21.96 8.56
N GLN A 308 7.50 -20.72 8.91
CA GLN A 308 8.28 -19.83 8.07
C GLN A 308 9.67 -20.41 7.79
N LYS A 309 10.06 -20.48 6.51
CA LYS A 309 11.36 -21.00 6.06
C LYS A 309 12.21 -19.89 5.47
N ASP A 310 13.52 -20.00 5.61
CA ASP A 310 14.47 -19.23 4.81
C ASP A 310 14.58 -19.82 3.37
N PRO A 311 14.76 -19.00 2.32
CA PRO A 311 14.95 -17.56 2.34
C PRO A 311 13.65 -16.78 2.50
N ARG A 312 13.69 -15.74 3.33
CA ARG A 312 12.53 -14.91 3.67
C ARG A 312 12.13 -13.98 2.52
N PRO A 313 10.90 -14.08 1.99
CA PRO A 313 10.39 -13.08 1.05
C PRO A 313 10.16 -11.75 1.79
N SER A 314 10.56 -10.62 1.20
CA SER A 314 10.39 -9.29 1.81
C SER A 314 8.92 -8.96 2.10
N VAL A 315 7.99 -9.45 1.28
CA VAL A 315 6.55 -9.38 1.51
C VAL A 315 5.94 -10.75 1.22
N SER A 316 5.21 -11.31 2.19
CA SER A 316 4.52 -12.59 2.04
C SER A 316 3.05 -12.36 1.75
N PRO A 317 2.47 -12.90 0.65
CA PRO A 317 1.06 -12.67 0.30
C PRO A 317 0.07 -13.13 1.38
N TRP A 318 0.43 -14.19 2.12
CA TRP A 318 -0.42 -14.80 3.14
C TRP A 318 -0.40 -14.11 4.51
N LYS A 319 0.60 -13.26 4.77
CA LYS A 319 0.71 -12.55 6.04
C LYS A 319 -0.19 -11.33 6.00
N THR A 320 -1.00 -11.16 7.03
CA THR A 320 -1.87 -9.99 7.16
C THR A 320 -1.66 -9.35 8.52
N THR A 321 -1.82 -8.03 8.59
CA THR A 321 -1.88 -7.33 9.88
C THR A 321 -3.00 -7.87 10.76
N LEU A 322 -4.14 -8.24 10.14
CA LEU A 322 -5.31 -8.78 10.85
C LEU A 322 -5.00 -10.06 11.63
N GLN A 323 -4.18 -10.98 11.09
CA GLN A 323 -3.74 -12.17 11.83
C GLN A 323 -3.09 -11.81 13.15
N LEU A 324 -2.20 -10.82 13.15
CA LEU A 324 -1.48 -10.41 14.36
C LEU A 324 -2.36 -9.58 15.30
N GLN A 325 -3.28 -8.76 14.77
CA GLN A 325 -4.27 -8.05 15.59
C GLN A 325 -5.17 -9.04 16.34
N VAL A 326 -5.70 -10.04 15.63
CA VAL A 326 -6.50 -11.12 16.22
C VAL A 326 -5.70 -11.91 17.23
N LEU A 327 -4.46 -12.29 16.89
CA LEU A 327 -3.59 -13.03 17.79
C LEU A 327 -3.36 -12.26 19.10
N LEU A 328 -3.08 -10.94 19.03
CA LEU A 328 -2.91 -10.13 20.25
C LEU A 328 -4.17 -10.14 21.13
N VAL A 329 -5.36 -9.98 20.54
CA VAL A 329 -6.64 -10.03 21.27
C VAL A 329 -6.86 -11.41 21.91
N CYS A 330 -6.59 -12.49 21.17
CA CYS A 330 -6.72 -13.85 21.69
C CYS A 330 -5.73 -14.17 22.82
N LEU A 331 -4.49 -13.70 22.72
CA LEU A 331 -3.48 -13.88 23.77
C LEU A 331 -3.79 -13.10 25.04
N GLU A 332 -4.47 -11.96 24.92
CA GLU A 332 -4.97 -11.20 26.07
C GLU A 332 -6.10 -11.96 26.80
N LEU A 333 -6.89 -12.77 26.11
CA LEU A 333 -7.86 -13.67 26.75
C LEU A 333 -7.17 -14.88 27.39
N ALA A 334 -6.20 -15.46 26.69
CA ALA A 334 -5.55 -16.71 27.08
C ALA A 334 -4.80 -16.63 28.43
N HIS A 335 -4.21 -15.48 28.78
CA HIS A 335 -3.44 -15.38 30.02
C HIS A 335 -4.28 -15.53 31.30
N THR A 336 -5.61 -15.41 31.18
CA THR A 336 -6.56 -15.57 32.28
C THR A 336 -6.97 -17.04 32.51
N SER A 337 -6.86 -17.89 31.50
CA SER A 337 -7.38 -19.27 31.52
C SER A 337 -6.31 -20.35 31.40
N GLU A 338 -5.16 -20.06 30.81
CA GLU A 338 -4.12 -21.05 30.48
C GLU A 338 -3.06 -21.23 31.57
N SER A 339 -2.40 -22.39 31.56
CA SER A 339 -1.30 -22.69 32.48
C SER A 339 -0.03 -21.90 32.13
N LEU A 340 0.79 -21.61 33.14
CA LEU A 340 2.07 -20.91 32.94
C LEU A 340 3.00 -21.64 31.96
N GLU A 341 2.98 -22.96 31.94
CA GLU A 341 3.74 -23.79 31.00
C GLU A 341 3.31 -23.54 29.56
N GLN A 342 2.00 -23.53 29.29
CA GLN A 342 1.44 -23.28 27.97
C GLN A 342 1.75 -21.85 27.50
N LEU A 343 1.63 -20.86 28.40
CA LEU A 343 2.00 -19.48 28.11
C LEU A 343 3.50 -19.33 27.79
N GLY A 344 4.37 -20.11 28.46
CA GLY A 344 5.79 -20.18 28.16
C GLY A 344 6.09 -20.67 26.75
N LEU A 345 5.41 -21.73 26.30
CA LEU A 345 5.54 -22.26 24.93
C LEU A 345 5.13 -21.22 23.87
N ILE A 346 4.06 -20.46 24.14
CA ILE A 346 3.61 -19.38 23.25
C ILE A 346 4.66 -18.26 23.19
N VAL A 347 5.24 -17.85 24.32
CA VAL A 347 6.31 -16.85 24.34
C VAL A 347 7.51 -17.32 23.52
N ASP A 348 7.90 -18.59 23.63
CA ASP A 348 8.98 -19.17 22.82
C ASP A 348 8.64 -19.17 21.32
N ASP A 349 7.40 -19.50 20.96
CA ASP A 349 6.91 -19.43 19.58
C ASP A 349 6.94 -17.99 19.03
N LEU A 350 6.52 -16.99 19.82
CA LEU A 350 6.58 -15.57 19.45
C LEU A 350 8.02 -15.09 19.28
N LEU A 351 8.92 -15.49 20.17
CA LEU A 351 10.35 -15.17 20.07
C LEU A 351 10.99 -15.81 18.83
N HIS A 352 10.59 -17.04 18.49
CA HIS A 352 11.00 -17.70 17.24
C HIS A 352 10.51 -16.93 16.01
N ILE A 353 9.22 -16.53 15.99
CA ILE A 353 8.64 -15.72 14.91
C ILE A 353 9.39 -14.37 14.80
N LEU A 354 9.65 -13.71 15.92
CA LEU A 354 10.36 -12.43 15.99
C LEU A 354 11.81 -12.55 15.49
N ALA A 355 12.45 -13.70 15.66
CA ALA A 355 13.76 -13.95 15.08
C ALA A 355 13.69 -14.01 13.54
N LEU A 356 12.65 -14.61 12.98
CA LEU A 356 12.51 -14.77 11.53
C LEU A 356 11.99 -13.50 10.83
N GLU A 357 11.02 -12.80 11.41
CA GLU A 357 10.20 -11.79 10.73
C GLU A 357 11.00 -10.56 10.23
N PRO A 358 11.04 -10.27 8.91
CA PRO A 358 11.76 -9.12 8.40
C PRO A 358 11.01 -7.78 8.48
N LEU A 359 9.67 -7.76 8.46
CA LEU A 359 8.87 -6.54 8.30
C LEU A 359 8.69 -5.77 9.63
N PRO A 360 9.07 -4.48 9.72
CA PRO A 360 8.99 -3.69 10.96
C PRO A 360 7.60 -3.66 11.60
N ARG A 361 6.54 -3.51 10.80
CA ARG A 361 5.14 -3.52 11.26
C ARG A 361 4.78 -4.81 12.00
N TYR A 362 5.12 -5.97 11.44
CA TYR A 362 4.83 -7.26 12.06
C TYR A 362 5.69 -7.50 13.29
N ARG A 363 6.97 -7.12 13.24
CA ARG A 363 7.86 -7.17 14.41
C ARG A 363 7.30 -6.35 15.57
N HIS A 364 6.77 -5.16 15.31
CA HIS A 364 6.19 -4.28 16.32
C HIS A 364 5.02 -4.95 17.08
N ILE A 365 4.07 -5.57 16.38
CA ILE A 365 2.95 -6.25 17.05
C ILE A 365 3.44 -7.50 17.81
N VAL A 366 4.41 -8.24 17.28
CA VAL A 366 4.99 -9.39 18.01
C VAL A 366 5.77 -8.95 19.25
N GLU A 367 6.54 -7.85 19.17
CA GLU A 367 7.18 -7.20 20.32
C GLU A 367 6.13 -6.82 21.38
N TRP A 368 5.01 -6.26 20.95
CA TRP A 368 3.88 -5.93 21.81
C TRP A 368 3.29 -7.16 22.50
N MET A 369 3.03 -8.25 21.78
CA MET A 369 2.53 -9.52 22.35
C MET A 369 3.49 -10.07 23.41
N VAL A 370 4.80 -10.14 23.09
CA VAL A 370 5.82 -10.63 24.04
C VAL A 370 5.84 -9.76 25.30
N ALA A 371 5.81 -8.43 25.15
CA ALA A 371 5.76 -7.53 26.29
C ALA A 371 4.51 -7.75 27.16
N ARG A 372 3.31 -7.86 26.55
CA ARG A 372 2.05 -8.11 27.27
C ARG A 372 2.05 -9.42 28.05
N MET A 373 2.49 -10.51 27.43
CA MET A 373 2.55 -11.81 28.11
C MET A 373 3.51 -11.80 29.31
N GLN A 374 4.66 -11.15 29.16
CA GLN A 374 5.66 -11.03 30.23
C GLN A 374 5.24 -10.06 31.34
N LEU A 375 4.32 -9.13 31.06
CA LEU A 375 3.69 -8.28 32.06
C LEU A 375 2.59 -9.01 32.83
N ALA A 376 1.80 -9.84 32.15
CA ALA A 376 0.80 -10.67 32.80
C ALA A 376 1.45 -11.68 33.76
N HIS A 377 2.60 -12.27 33.37
CA HIS A 377 3.31 -13.29 34.16
C HIS A 377 4.83 -13.04 34.19
N LEU A 378 5.31 -12.41 35.28
CA LEU A 378 6.72 -12.00 35.43
C LEU A 378 7.73 -13.15 35.30
N SER A 379 7.35 -14.38 35.64
CA SER A 379 8.19 -15.59 35.49
C SER A 379 8.59 -15.86 34.04
N LEU A 380 7.77 -15.43 33.06
CA LEU A 380 8.05 -15.57 31.63
C LEU A 380 9.17 -14.64 31.13
N GLN A 381 9.56 -13.62 31.91
CA GLN A 381 10.70 -12.76 31.57
C GLN A 381 12.03 -13.52 31.52
N SER A 382 12.13 -14.67 32.19
CA SER A 382 13.32 -15.52 32.15
C SER A 382 13.69 -15.95 30.72
N HIS A 383 12.69 -16.12 29.84
CA HIS A 383 12.88 -16.50 28.44
C HIS A 383 13.62 -15.41 27.63
N SER A 384 13.19 -14.15 27.75
CA SER A 384 13.83 -13.01 27.08
C SER A 384 15.18 -12.65 27.72
N ARG A 385 15.29 -12.71 29.05
CA ARG A 385 16.56 -12.45 29.78
C ARG A 385 17.67 -13.41 29.37
N LYS A 386 17.36 -14.72 29.27
CA LYS A 386 18.33 -15.73 28.82
C LYS A 386 18.87 -15.43 27.42
N LEU A 387 18.01 -14.93 26.54
CA LEU A 387 18.37 -14.54 25.19
C LEU A 387 19.04 -13.17 25.08
N LEU A 388 18.90 -12.27 26.05
CA LEU A 388 19.66 -11.01 26.08
C LEU A 388 21.08 -11.18 26.63
N ALA A 389 21.26 -12.16 27.52
CA ALA A 389 22.54 -12.44 28.16
C ALA A 389 23.50 -13.28 27.30
N THR A 390 23.03 -13.88 26.21
CA THR A 390 23.84 -14.76 25.35
C THR A 390 24.89 -13.97 24.58
N ARG A 391 26.17 -14.31 24.74
CA ARG A 391 27.26 -13.62 24.01
C ARG A 391 27.32 -13.96 22.51
N ASP A 392 26.62 -15.01 22.09
CA ASP A 392 26.67 -15.60 20.75
C ASP A 392 25.60 -15.03 19.79
N HIS A 393 25.47 -13.69 19.75
CA HIS A 393 24.54 -13.01 18.85
C HIS A 393 25.04 -12.92 17.40
N HIS A 394 25.92 -13.82 16.98
CA HIS A 394 26.57 -13.76 15.66
C HIS A 394 25.57 -13.93 14.51
N SER A 395 24.41 -14.54 14.71
CA SER A 395 23.46 -14.89 13.63
C SER A 395 22.36 -13.86 13.32
N ASN A 396 21.82 -13.08 14.29
CA ASN A 396 20.64 -12.22 14.02
C ASN A 396 20.60 -10.87 14.76
N PRO A 397 21.11 -9.78 14.15
CA PRO A 397 21.17 -8.44 14.76
C PRO A 397 19.81 -7.78 15.02
N LYS A 398 18.82 -8.03 14.15
CA LYS A 398 17.49 -7.42 14.26
C LYS A 398 16.70 -8.02 15.43
N PHE A 399 16.84 -9.33 15.64
CA PHE A 399 16.23 -10.03 16.77
C PHE A 399 16.71 -9.47 18.11
N LEU A 400 18.03 -9.31 18.28
CA LEU A 400 18.59 -8.72 19.48
C LEU A 400 18.10 -7.28 19.71
N ALA A 401 17.99 -6.48 18.65
CA ALA A 401 17.44 -5.14 18.75
C ALA A 401 15.99 -5.13 19.28
N SER A 402 15.15 -6.05 18.83
CA SER A 402 13.78 -6.20 19.37
C SER A 402 13.78 -6.62 20.84
N LEU A 403 14.68 -7.52 21.26
CA LEU A 403 14.80 -7.89 22.67
C LEU A 403 15.21 -6.71 23.56
N MET A 404 16.10 -5.82 23.07
CA MET A 404 16.47 -4.59 23.80
C MET A 404 15.24 -3.69 24.01
N LYS A 405 14.44 -3.48 22.96
CA LYS A 405 13.20 -2.70 23.03
C LYS A 405 12.22 -3.28 24.05
N VAL A 406 11.93 -4.59 23.96
CA VAL A 406 11.06 -5.28 24.91
C VAL A 406 11.61 -5.15 26.34
N GLY A 407 12.93 -5.27 26.53
CA GLY A 407 13.58 -5.05 27.81
C GLY A 407 13.32 -3.66 28.39
N VAL A 408 13.46 -2.60 27.59
CA VAL A 408 13.16 -1.22 28.03
C VAL A 408 11.67 -1.02 28.32
N MET A 409 10.78 -1.58 27.50
CA MET A 409 9.33 -1.54 27.76
C MET A 409 9.00 -2.15 29.12
N LEU A 410 9.56 -3.32 29.43
CA LEU A 410 9.38 -4.01 30.71
C LEU A 410 10.07 -3.31 31.88
N ALA A 411 11.19 -2.62 31.66
CA ALA A 411 11.80 -1.77 32.68
C ALA A 411 10.88 -0.60 33.07
N GLY A 412 10.12 -0.08 32.10
CA GLY A 412 9.21 1.05 32.29
C GLY A 412 7.96 0.77 33.14
N THR A 413 7.56 -0.50 33.27
CA THR A 413 6.26 -0.88 33.85
C THR A 413 6.22 -0.88 35.37
N PRO A 414 5.07 -0.58 36.01
CA PRO A 414 4.96 -0.36 37.47
C PRO A 414 5.65 -1.43 38.33
N ASP A 415 5.49 -2.70 37.98
CA ASP A 415 5.98 -3.85 38.75
C ASP A 415 7.44 -4.23 38.46
N SER A 416 8.15 -3.41 37.68
CA SER A 416 9.54 -3.65 37.30
C SER A 416 10.52 -3.42 38.47
N THR A 417 11.65 -4.13 38.42
CA THR A 417 12.67 -4.11 39.47
C THR A 417 13.96 -3.42 39.01
N GLU A 418 14.69 -2.83 39.95
CA GLU A 418 16.02 -2.24 39.70
C GLU A 418 17.02 -3.29 39.17
N ASP A 419 16.88 -4.55 39.57
CA ASP A 419 17.70 -5.67 39.07
C ASP A 419 17.59 -5.87 37.55
N LEU A 420 16.37 -5.80 37.00
CA LEU A 420 16.15 -5.88 35.55
C LEU A 420 16.82 -4.70 34.84
N ALA A 421 16.59 -3.49 35.34
CA ALA A 421 17.16 -2.28 34.76
C ALA A 421 18.69 -2.27 34.82
N SER A 422 19.28 -2.74 35.92
CA SER A 422 20.72 -2.89 36.08
C SER A 422 21.31 -3.87 35.07
N THR A 423 20.66 -5.03 34.89
CA THR A 423 21.06 -6.04 33.90
C THR A 423 21.01 -5.48 32.47
N LEU A 424 19.95 -4.75 32.13
CA LEU A 424 19.81 -4.11 30.82
C LEU A 424 20.86 -3.02 30.62
N ALA A 425 21.11 -2.16 31.61
CA ALA A 425 22.11 -1.10 31.53
C ALA A 425 23.51 -1.66 31.27
N MET A 426 23.92 -2.70 32.01
CA MET A 426 25.20 -3.40 31.78
C MET A 426 25.29 -3.98 30.36
N THR A 427 24.21 -4.60 29.89
CA THR A 427 24.13 -5.21 28.57
C THR A 427 24.24 -4.15 27.47
N PHE A 428 23.54 -3.02 27.61
CA PHE A 428 23.53 -1.93 26.64
C PHE A 428 24.85 -1.19 26.55
N VAL A 429 25.62 -1.07 27.64
CA VAL A 429 26.99 -0.53 27.59
C VAL A 429 27.84 -1.36 26.64
N SER A 430 27.83 -2.68 26.79
CA SER A 430 28.59 -3.58 25.92
C SER A 430 28.12 -3.50 24.46
N HIS A 431 26.81 -3.44 24.24
CA HIS A 431 26.22 -3.42 22.91
C HIS A 431 26.35 -2.08 22.19
N SER A 432 26.49 -0.98 22.93
CA SER A 432 26.80 0.36 22.38
C SER A 432 28.19 0.43 21.72
N ALA A 433 29.05 -0.54 21.97
CA ALA A 433 30.36 -0.71 21.32
C ALA A 433 30.35 -1.83 20.25
N SER A 434 29.20 -2.44 19.95
CA SER A 434 29.13 -3.56 18.99
C SER A 434 29.60 -3.14 17.59
N SER A 435 30.31 -4.04 16.89
CA SER A 435 30.68 -3.83 15.47
C SER A 435 29.46 -3.83 14.55
N LYS A 436 28.36 -4.49 14.97
CA LYS A 436 27.13 -4.59 14.20
C LYS A 436 26.29 -3.31 14.35
N ILE A 437 26.08 -2.61 13.24
CA ILE A 437 25.41 -1.29 13.22
C ILE A 437 24.02 -1.31 13.86
N VAL A 438 23.19 -2.31 13.56
CA VAL A 438 21.82 -2.42 14.08
C VAL A 438 21.82 -2.54 15.61
N VAL A 439 22.66 -3.42 16.15
CA VAL A 439 22.79 -3.65 17.60
C VAL A 439 23.32 -2.40 18.30
N ARG A 440 24.36 -1.79 17.73
CA ARG A 440 24.96 -0.58 18.28
C ARG A 440 23.98 0.59 18.31
N HIS A 441 23.27 0.83 17.21
CA HIS A 441 22.31 1.92 17.13
C HIS A 441 21.10 1.67 18.04
N GLU A 442 20.62 0.43 18.15
CA GLU A 442 19.52 0.11 19.05
C GLU A 442 19.92 0.27 20.52
N ALA A 443 21.08 -0.24 20.93
CA ALA A 443 21.58 -0.08 22.29
C ALA A 443 21.74 1.40 22.65
N GLN A 444 22.34 2.18 21.74
CA GLN A 444 22.49 3.62 21.92
C GLN A 444 21.11 4.32 21.96
N TRP A 445 20.11 3.85 21.23
CA TRP A 445 18.75 4.40 21.28
C TRP A 445 18.00 4.05 22.59
N SER A 446 18.10 2.79 23.00
CA SER A 446 17.39 2.22 24.14
C SER A 446 17.99 2.68 25.48
N PHE A 447 19.30 2.96 25.52
CA PHE A 447 19.99 3.30 26.77
C PHE A 447 19.52 4.60 27.42
N PRO A 448 19.43 5.76 26.72
CA PRO A 448 18.86 6.97 27.32
C PRO A 448 17.40 6.81 27.74
N GLN A 449 16.60 6.03 27.00
CA GLN A 449 15.21 5.73 27.38
C GLN A 449 15.14 4.93 28.69
N LEU A 450 16.04 3.96 28.87
CA LEU A 450 16.19 3.22 30.13
C LEU A 450 16.63 4.14 31.27
N MET A 451 17.58 5.06 31.02
CA MET A 451 18.00 6.05 32.02
C MET A 451 16.86 6.99 32.43
N ASP A 452 16.00 7.40 31.48
CA ASP A 452 14.79 8.17 31.76
C ASP A 452 13.81 7.40 32.67
N VAL A 453 13.66 6.09 32.45
CA VAL A 453 12.90 5.21 33.34
C VAL A 453 13.52 5.17 34.75
N CYS A 454 14.82 4.93 34.84
CA CYS A 454 15.52 4.83 36.13
C CYS A 454 15.41 6.13 36.94
N ARG A 455 15.47 7.29 36.27
CA ARG A 455 15.26 8.61 36.91
C ARG A 455 13.83 8.80 37.40
N ARG A 456 12.81 8.38 36.63
CA ARG A 456 11.40 8.42 37.08
C ARG A 456 11.13 7.49 38.28
N ARG A 457 11.97 6.46 38.48
CA ARG A 457 11.84 5.46 39.57
C ARG A 457 12.77 5.69 40.75
N ASP A 458 13.64 6.70 40.69
CA ASP A 458 14.65 7.00 41.70
C ASP A 458 15.61 5.82 41.99
N TRP A 459 16.00 5.08 40.96
CA TRP A 459 16.99 3.98 41.07
C TRP A 459 18.41 4.51 41.12
N THR A 460 18.80 4.98 42.31
CA THR A 460 20.08 5.66 42.61
C THR A 460 21.31 4.88 42.16
N THR A 461 21.33 3.55 42.29
CA THR A 461 22.47 2.69 41.90
C THR A 461 22.83 2.83 40.43
N ILE A 462 21.83 3.09 39.57
CA ILE A 462 22.00 3.21 38.12
C ILE A 462 22.26 4.67 37.75
N ILE A 463 21.42 5.60 38.23
CA ILE A 463 21.48 7.02 37.83
C ILE A 463 22.75 7.73 38.33
N GLN A 464 23.34 7.26 39.44
CA GLN A 464 24.58 7.84 39.99
C GLN A 464 25.85 7.17 39.45
N ASN A 465 25.74 6.15 38.60
CA ASN A 465 26.89 5.47 38.04
C ASN A 465 27.63 6.39 37.04
N PRO A 466 28.91 6.74 37.28
CA PRO A 466 29.65 7.67 36.42
C PRO A 466 29.83 7.17 34.98
N ALA A 467 29.94 5.85 34.78
CA ALA A 467 30.09 5.28 33.45
C ALA A 467 28.79 5.39 32.63
N TYR A 468 27.64 5.21 33.28
CA TYR A 468 26.34 5.28 32.64
C TYR A 468 25.96 6.72 32.28
N THR A 469 26.19 7.65 33.20
CA THR A 469 25.97 9.09 32.96
C THR A 469 26.85 9.61 31.82
N THR A 470 28.15 9.29 31.82
CA THR A 470 29.06 9.67 30.73
C THR A 470 28.63 9.13 29.37
N LEU A 471 28.18 7.86 29.32
CA LEU A 471 27.68 7.25 28.10
C LEU A 471 26.37 7.91 27.62
N GLU A 472 25.45 8.17 28.53
CA GLU A 472 24.18 8.85 28.24
C GLU A 472 24.42 10.25 27.65
N ASP A 473 25.25 11.06 28.30
CA ASP A 473 25.56 12.43 27.86
C ASP A 473 26.16 12.42 26.44
N TYR A 474 27.09 11.51 26.19
CA TYR A 474 27.66 11.32 24.86
C TYR A 474 26.58 10.96 23.82
N ILE A 475 25.69 10.02 24.14
CA ILE A 475 24.64 9.58 23.21
C ILE A 475 23.65 10.70 22.92
N ARG A 476 23.20 11.43 23.95
CA ARG A 476 22.22 12.53 23.81
C ARG A 476 22.78 13.71 23.02
N ALA A 477 24.09 13.94 23.07
CA ALA A 477 24.76 14.96 22.25
C ALA A 477 24.78 14.64 20.74
N LEU A 478 24.45 13.41 20.34
CA LEU A 478 24.44 13.04 18.92
C LEU A 478 23.22 13.65 18.19
N PRO A 479 23.39 14.22 16.99
CA PRO A 479 22.30 14.89 16.25
C PRO A 479 21.04 14.04 16.08
N ARG A 480 21.22 12.73 15.82
CA ARG A 480 20.14 11.75 15.64
C ARG A 480 19.22 11.56 16.87
N PHE A 481 19.66 11.99 18.05
CA PHE A 481 18.85 11.96 19.27
C PHE A 481 18.06 13.24 19.46
N GLY A 482 18.61 14.39 19.03
CA GLY A 482 17.90 15.67 19.02
C GLY A 482 16.81 15.76 17.95
N ASP A 483 17.04 15.13 16.80
CA ASP A 483 16.05 14.98 15.72
C ASP A 483 15.82 13.48 15.40
N PRO A 484 14.88 12.83 16.12
CA PRO A 484 14.64 11.40 15.98
C PRO A 484 14.11 11.04 14.59
N PRO A 485 14.63 9.98 13.93
CA PRO A 485 14.03 9.45 12.72
C PRO A 485 12.55 9.07 12.92
N SER A 486 11.72 9.28 11.90
CA SER A 486 10.28 8.98 11.94
C SER A 486 9.96 7.56 12.41
N GLU A 487 10.73 6.57 11.95
CA GLU A 487 10.61 5.16 12.38
C GLU A 487 10.72 4.97 13.90
N ARG A 488 11.55 5.79 14.58
CA ARG A 488 11.72 5.73 16.03
C ARG A 488 10.53 6.31 16.78
N ILE A 489 9.89 7.32 16.21
CA ILE A 489 8.66 7.90 16.73
C ILE A 489 7.51 6.91 16.52
N MET A 490 7.38 6.36 15.31
CA MET A 490 6.30 5.47 14.90
C MET A 490 6.34 4.09 15.60
N SER A 491 7.53 3.61 15.98
CA SER A 491 7.70 2.32 16.67
C SER A 491 7.70 2.40 18.19
N ALA A 492 7.52 3.59 18.77
CA ALA A 492 7.38 3.75 20.21
C ALA A 492 6.11 3.03 20.71
N LEU A 493 6.23 2.34 21.85
CA LEU A 493 5.14 1.58 22.46
C LEU A 493 5.31 1.54 23.98
N ASP A 494 4.27 1.96 24.69
CA ASP A 494 4.02 1.68 26.10
C ASP A 494 3.01 0.51 26.17
N PRO A 495 3.44 -0.71 26.53
CA PRO A 495 2.58 -1.90 26.47
C PRO A 495 1.38 -1.86 27.43
N MET A 496 1.32 -0.90 28.36
CA MET A 496 0.17 -0.69 29.24
C MET A 496 -0.76 0.40 28.70
N LYS A 497 -0.23 1.59 28.39
CA LYS A 497 -1.05 2.74 27.95
C LYS A 497 -1.55 2.59 26.53
N ASP A 498 -0.73 2.05 25.65
CA ASP A 498 -1.05 1.92 24.24
C ASP A 498 -1.87 0.64 23.97
N HIS A 499 -2.24 -0.09 25.02
CA HIS A 499 -3.00 -1.33 24.89
C HIS A 499 -4.51 -1.11 24.77
N SER A 500 -4.91 -0.65 23.58
CA SER A 500 -6.30 -0.35 23.23
C SER A 500 -6.61 -0.73 21.78
N LEU A 501 -7.89 -0.93 21.46
CA LEU A 501 -8.34 -1.24 20.11
C LEU A 501 -8.00 -0.11 19.13
N THR A 502 -8.02 1.14 19.58
CA THR A 502 -7.62 2.30 18.76
C THR A 502 -6.17 2.19 18.33
N ASN A 503 -5.24 1.97 19.28
CA ASN A 503 -3.84 1.84 18.90
C ASN A 503 -3.56 0.53 18.14
N LEU A 504 -4.33 -0.52 18.39
CA LEU A 504 -4.24 -1.77 17.63
C LEU A 504 -4.69 -1.62 16.17
N THR A 505 -5.54 -0.67 15.83
CA THR A 505 -6.09 -0.57 14.47
C THR A 505 -5.53 0.61 13.69
N GLU A 506 -5.29 1.74 14.34
CA GLU A 506 -4.87 2.99 13.70
C GLU A 506 -3.64 3.64 14.33
N GLY A 507 -2.89 2.88 15.15
CA GLY A 507 -1.62 3.26 15.78
C GLY A 507 -0.56 3.78 14.81
N LEU A 508 0.38 4.59 15.31
CA LEU A 508 1.47 5.14 14.48
C LEU A 508 2.33 4.06 13.82
N TRP A 509 2.39 2.87 14.42
CA TRP A 509 3.10 1.71 13.87
C TRP A 509 2.54 1.24 12.52
N THR A 510 1.29 1.58 12.19
CA THR A 510 0.70 1.29 10.87
C THR A 510 1.42 2.03 9.73
N GLN A 511 2.20 3.07 10.05
CA GLN A 511 2.98 3.89 9.11
C GLN A 511 4.46 3.46 9.02
N LEU A 512 4.86 2.37 9.69
CA LEU A 512 6.23 1.84 9.61
C LEU A 512 6.59 1.27 8.23
N ASP A 513 5.59 1.00 7.41
CA ASP A 513 5.75 0.61 6.00
C ASP A 513 4.50 0.98 5.19
N ASP A 514 4.65 1.04 3.88
CA ASP A 514 3.59 1.40 2.93
C ASP A 514 2.89 0.18 2.29
N THR A 515 2.99 -1.01 2.90
CA THR A 515 2.54 -2.25 2.22
C THR A 515 1.02 -2.35 2.10
N ARG A 516 0.27 -1.98 3.15
CA ARG A 516 -1.21 -2.01 3.18
C ARG A 516 -1.78 -0.96 4.12
N PRO A 517 -2.89 -0.28 3.77
CA PRO A 517 -3.59 0.62 4.68
C PRO A 517 -4.27 -0.16 5.83
N PRO A 518 -4.59 0.52 6.96
CA PRO A 518 -5.43 -0.05 8.01
C PRO A 518 -6.80 -0.50 7.48
N LEU A 519 -7.33 -1.60 8.02
CA LEU A 519 -8.63 -2.14 7.65
C LEU A 519 -9.80 -1.48 8.37
N THR A 520 -9.54 -0.87 9.52
CA THR A 520 -10.53 -0.26 10.41
C THR A 520 -9.84 0.79 11.27
N GLY A 521 -10.61 1.71 11.82
CA GLY A 521 -10.13 2.73 12.75
C GLY A 521 -11.09 2.95 13.93
N ARG A 522 -10.74 3.88 14.81
CA ARG A 522 -11.53 4.18 16.02
C ARG A 522 -12.96 4.60 15.70
N GLU A 523 -13.13 5.36 14.62
CA GLU A 523 -14.44 5.85 14.19
C GLU A 523 -15.40 4.71 13.81
N ASP A 524 -14.87 3.60 13.28
CA ASP A 524 -15.69 2.42 12.97
C ASP A 524 -16.26 1.77 14.23
N PHE A 525 -15.46 1.70 15.32
CA PHE A 525 -15.91 1.19 16.62
C PHE A 525 -16.93 2.13 17.27
N LEU A 526 -16.74 3.45 17.17
CA LEU A 526 -17.72 4.40 17.69
C LEU A 526 -19.07 4.23 17.01
N ARG A 527 -19.09 4.16 15.67
CA ARG A 527 -20.31 3.87 14.90
C ARG A 527 -20.94 2.54 15.28
N LEU A 528 -20.12 1.51 15.53
CA LEU A 528 -20.60 0.20 15.99
C LEU A 528 -21.29 0.31 17.36
N TYR A 529 -20.63 0.91 18.34
CA TYR A 529 -21.17 1.05 19.70
C TYR A 529 -22.36 2.01 19.78
N GLU A 530 -22.43 3.01 18.90
CA GLU A 530 -23.60 3.86 18.77
C GLU A 530 -24.80 3.08 18.22
N ALA A 531 -24.60 2.26 17.19
CA ALA A 531 -25.65 1.40 16.64
C ALA A 531 -26.14 0.37 17.68
N ASP A 532 -25.25 -0.12 18.54
CA ASP A 532 -25.58 -1.07 19.60
C ASP A 532 -26.54 -0.48 20.67
N ARG A 533 -26.63 0.86 20.82
CA ARG A 533 -27.53 1.51 21.80
C ARG A 533 -29.01 1.25 21.55
N GLN A 534 -29.37 0.81 20.35
CA GLN A 534 -30.75 0.48 19.98
C GLN A 534 -31.18 -0.90 20.50
N TYR A 535 -30.23 -1.69 21.02
CA TYR A 535 -30.45 -3.07 21.47
C TYR A 535 -30.25 -3.18 22.98
N PHE A 536 -30.87 -4.19 23.59
CA PHE A 536 -30.63 -4.55 24.99
C PHE A 536 -29.28 -5.26 25.12
N THR A 537 -28.21 -4.48 25.29
CA THR A 537 -26.81 -4.96 25.32
C THR A 537 -26.23 -5.13 26.72
N ASP A 538 -27.02 -4.86 27.77
CA ASP A 538 -26.58 -4.97 29.18
C ASP A 538 -26.11 -6.38 29.57
N THR A 539 -26.54 -7.41 28.83
CA THR A 539 -26.14 -8.81 29.03
C THR A 539 -24.89 -9.21 28.26
N TRP A 540 -24.39 -8.37 27.36
CA TRP A 540 -23.23 -8.70 26.55
C TRP A 540 -21.94 -8.59 27.37
N PRO A 541 -20.97 -9.49 27.15
CA PRO A 541 -19.70 -9.45 27.85
C PRO A 541 -18.91 -8.21 27.41
N THR A 542 -18.10 -7.66 28.31
CA THR A 542 -17.17 -6.58 27.99
C THR A 542 -16.05 -7.09 27.08
N CYS A 543 -15.66 -6.29 26.08
CA CYS A 543 -14.50 -6.62 25.26
C CYS A 543 -13.23 -6.60 26.11
N ILE A 544 -12.37 -7.60 25.96
CA ILE A 544 -11.11 -7.71 26.72
C ILE A 544 -10.18 -6.50 26.51
N MET A 545 -10.23 -5.90 25.32
CA MET A 545 -9.46 -4.71 24.98
C MET A 545 -10.41 -3.52 24.84
N HIS A 546 -10.19 -2.49 25.66
CA HIS A 546 -10.98 -1.27 25.61
C HIS A 546 -10.68 -0.44 24.35
N LEU A 547 -11.61 0.43 23.94
CA LEU A 547 -11.45 1.22 22.72
C LEU A 547 -10.24 2.16 22.79
N GLY A 548 -10.04 2.84 23.91
CA GLY A 548 -8.93 3.78 24.12
C GLY A 548 -9.18 5.19 23.58
N PRO A 549 -8.29 6.14 23.93
CA PRO A 549 -8.35 7.53 23.48
C PRO A 549 -7.98 7.67 21.99
N PRO A 550 -8.38 8.76 21.32
CA PRO A 550 -7.96 9.04 19.95
C PRO A 550 -6.47 9.31 19.87
N ILE A 551 -5.84 8.92 18.75
CA ILE A 551 -4.42 9.14 18.51
C ILE A 551 -4.23 10.50 17.85
N SER A 552 -3.46 11.38 18.50
CA SER A 552 -3.12 12.68 17.93
C SER A 552 -2.09 12.48 16.82
N ARG A 553 -2.54 12.49 15.56
CA ARG A 553 -1.66 12.54 14.39
C ARG A 553 -1.24 13.99 14.18
N ALA A 554 0.04 14.23 13.92
CA ALA A 554 0.41 15.48 13.24
C ALA A 554 -0.38 15.52 11.92
N PRO A 555 -1.00 16.66 11.55
CA PRO A 555 -1.76 16.74 10.31
C PRO A 555 -0.85 16.33 9.15
N GLY A 556 -1.17 15.18 8.53
CA GLY A 556 -0.60 14.86 7.24
C GLY A 556 -1.06 15.91 6.22
N PRO A 557 -0.33 16.12 5.12
CA PRO A 557 -0.86 16.91 4.03
C PRO A 557 -2.23 16.35 3.65
N ASP A 558 -3.25 17.21 3.64
CA ASP A 558 -4.62 16.85 3.32
C ASP A 558 -4.63 16.08 1.99
N PRO A 559 -5.21 14.88 1.91
CA PRO A 559 -5.19 14.11 0.67
C PRO A 559 -5.91 14.80 -0.49
N PHE A 560 -6.68 15.87 -0.24
CA PHE A 560 -7.47 16.57 -1.26
C PHE A 560 -7.67 18.07 -0.99
N VAL A 561 -6.59 18.83 -0.74
CA VAL A 561 -6.66 20.24 -1.18
C VAL A 561 -6.60 20.20 -2.70
N LYS A 562 -7.73 20.49 -3.36
CA LYS A 562 -7.78 20.74 -4.81
C LYS A 562 -6.74 21.81 -5.12
N ALA A 563 -5.59 21.39 -5.65
CA ALA A 563 -4.75 22.29 -6.42
C ALA A 563 -5.58 22.71 -7.65
N ASP A 564 -5.63 24.01 -7.94
CA ASP A 564 -6.21 24.49 -9.17
C ASP A 564 -5.56 23.75 -10.36
N PRO A 565 -6.34 23.26 -11.33
CA PRO A 565 -5.83 22.38 -12.36
C PRO A 565 -4.91 23.15 -13.32
N GLU A 566 -3.61 22.87 -13.28
CA GLU A 566 -2.74 23.12 -14.42
C GLU A 566 -3.04 22.10 -15.54
N PRO A 567 -3.19 22.53 -16.80
CA PRO A 567 -3.58 21.65 -17.88
C PRO A 567 -2.40 20.77 -18.32
N ILE A 568 -2.44 19.48 -17.99
CA ILE A 568 -1.49 18.48 -18.50
C ILE A 568 -2.23 17.53 -19.45
N GLN A 569 -1.84 17.57 -20.72
CA GLN A 569 -2.28 16.66 -21.78
C GLN A 569 -1.60 15.30 -21.61
N ALA A 570 -2.41 14.24 -21.61
CA ALA A 570 -1.98 12.86 -21.44
C ALA A 570 -1.60 12.18 -22.77
N SER A 571 -0.71 11.19 -22.71
CA SER A 571 -0.73 10.08 -23.65
C SER A 571 -0.32 8.75 -22.99
N THR A 572 -1.23 7.79 -23.12
CA THR A 572 -1.32 6.42 -22.61
C THR A 572 -0.46 5.39 -23.36
N THR A 573 0.06 4.36 -22.68
CA THR A 573 0.07 2.99 -23.25
C THR A 573 0.06 1.89 -22.17
N SER A 574 -0.63 0.80 -22.48
CA SER A 574 -1.04 -0.32 -21.63
C SER A 574 0.08 -1.35 -21.35
N LEU A 575 0.18 -1.83 -20.12
CA LEU A 575 1.06 -2.94 -19.70
C LEU A 575 0.22 -4.18 -19.39
N THR A 576 0.04 -5.04 -20.37
CA THR A 576 -0.47 -6.40 -20.16
C THR A 576 0.63 -7.40 -20.51
N ASN A 577 0.94 -8.26 -19.53
CA ASN A 577 1.85 -9.41 -19.55
C ASN A 577 3.33 -9.15 -19.31
N LEU A 578 3.82 -9.42 -18.08
CA LEU A 578 5.10 -10.11 -17.88
C LEU A 578 5.19 -10.73 -16.48
N GLU A 579 5.30 -12.05 -16.47
CA GLU A 579 5.49 -12.92 -15.30
C GLU A 579 6.77 -12.56 -14.53
N SER A 580 6.66 -12.44 -13.20
CA SER A 580 7.76 -12.07 -12.34
C SER A 580 8.69 -13.26 -12.05
N LYS A 581 9.78 -13.37 -12.80
CA LYS A 581 10.96 -14.15 -12.38
C LYS A 581 11.81 -13.26 -11.47
N ALA A 582 11.92 -13.62 -10.18
CA ALA A 582 12.81 -12.92 -9.25
C ALA A 582 14.27 -13.07 -9.70
N LEU A 583 14.83 -11.99 -10.25
CA LEU A 583 16.21 -11.91 -10.74
C LEU A 583 17.16 -11.66 -9.57
N GLN A 584 18.19 -12.51 -9.46
CA GLN A 584 19.30 -12.31 -8.53
C GLN A 584 19.98 -10.96 -8.80
N THR A 585 19.83 -10.01 -7.90
CA THR A 585 20.15 -8.59 -8.17
C THR A 585 21.64 -8.24 -8.12
N LYS A 586 22.50 -9.17 -7.67
CA LYS A 586 23.97 -9.10 -7.84
C LYS A 586 24.51 -10.49 -8.20
N GLY A 587 24.37 -10.87 -9.47
CA GLY A 587 24.98 -12.09 -9.98
C GLY A 587 26.51 -12.02 -9.94
N THR A 588 27.17 -13.16 -9.74
CA THR A 588 28.64 -13.34 -9.83
C THR A 588 29.19 -13.17 -11.25
N ALA A 589 28.38 -12.67 -12.20
CA ALA A 589 28.79 -12.38 -13.58
C ALA A 589 29.96 -11.39 -13.66
N TYR A 590 30.14 -10.50 -12.69
CA TYR A 590 31.32 -9.62 -12.60
C TYR A 590 32.62 -10.35 -12.18
N PHE A 591 32.53 -11.57 -11.65
CA PHE A 591 33.70 -12.43 -11.41
C PHE A 591 34.08 -13.26 -12.64
N ALA A 592 33.28 -13.25 -13.72
CA ALA A 592 33.78 -13.68 -15.01
C ALA A 592 34.84 -12.66 -15.43
N THR A 593 36.11 -13.03 -15.25
CA THR A 593 37.26 -12.25 -15.69
C THR A 593 36.98 -11.81 -17.12
N PRO A 594 36.86 -10.49 -17.41
CA PRO A 594 36.88 -10.05 -18.80
C PRO A 594 38.19 -10.57 -19.37
N SER A 595 38.12 -11.33 -20.46
CA SER A 595 39.30 -11.59 -21.27
C SER A 595 39.94 -10.24 -21.56
N THR A 596 41.14 -10.04 -21.07
CA THR A 596 42.00 -8.90 -21.40
C THR A 596 42.07 -8.72 -22.91
N SER A 597 41.25 -7.83 -23.50
CA SER A 597 41.41 -7.23 -24.85
C SER A 597 40.13 -6.61 -25.45
N THR A 598 39.22 -6.02 -24.67
CA THR A 598 38.34 -4.99 -25.27
C THR A 598 39.09 -3.66 -25.21
N PRO A 599 39.54 -3.07 -26.33
CA PRO A 599 40.20 -1.78 -26.29
C PRO A 599 39.26 -0.74 -25.66
N PRO A 600 39.77 0.20 -24.85
CA PRO A 600 38.96 1.28 -24.32
C PRO A 600 38.28 2.00 -25.48
N HIS A 601 37.00 2.28 -25.27
CA HIS A 601 36.19 3.05 -26.19
C HIS A 601 36.82 4.43 -26.38
N ARG A 602 37.01 4.88 -27.62
CA ARG A 602 37.59 6.20 -27.96
C ARG A 602 36.70 7.36 -27.51
N THR A 603 36.59 7.56 -26.20
CA THR A 603 35.72 8.53 -25.52
C THR A 603 36.50 9.22 -24.42
N ILE A 604 36.49 10.55 -24.41
CA ILE A 604 37.05 11.38 -23.33
C ILE A 604 35.90 12.14 -22.68
N LEU A 605 35.86 12.15 -21.34
CA LEU A 605 34.89 12.94 -20.58
C LEU A 605 35.53 14.26 -20.09
N ILE A 606 34.89 15.39 -20.34
CA ILE A 606 35.31 16.70 -19.85
C ILE A 606 34.36 17.18 -18.77
N SER A 607 34.87 17.22 -17.53
CA SER A 607 34.15 17.60 -16.33
C SER A 607 34.75 18.83 -15.63
N SER A 608 35.63 19.58 -16.30
CA SER A 608 36.28 20.78 -15.75
C SER A 608 35.32 21.89 -15.28
N LEU A 609 34.07 21.87 -15.75
CA LEU A 609 33.02 22.80 -15.37
C LEU A 609 32.28 22.41 -14.08
N VAL A 610 32.48 21.17 -13.58
CA VAL A 610 31.82 20.63 -12.39
C VAL A 610 32.69 20.87 -11.16
N ASP A 611 32.09 21.44 -10.11
CA ASP A 611 32.80 21.79 -8.87
C ASP A 611 32.55 20.82 -7.71
N ASN A 612 31.41 20.12 -7.69
CA ASN A 612 31.06 19.25 -6.57
C ASN A 612 31.85 17.92 -6.62
N ALA A 613 32.62 17.65 -5.55
CA ALA A 613 33.38 16.41 -5.39
C ALA A 613 32.51 15.13 -5.45
N LEU A 614 31.25 15.16 -4.98
CA LEU A 614 30.33 14.01 -5.11
C LEU A 614 30.01 13.70 -6.58
N ASN A 615 29.69 14.75 -7.36
CA ASN A 615 29.38 14.60 -8.78
C ASN A 615 30.63 14.15 -9.56
N LEU A 616 31.80 14.71 -9.25
CA LEU A 616 33.07 14.28 -9.85
C LEU A 616 33.39 12.82 -9.53
N GLY A 617 33.12 12.37 -8.30
CA GLY A 617 33.29 10.97 -7.90
C GLY A 617 32.38 10.02 -8.68
N GLY A 618 31.11 10.38 -8.86
CA GLY A 618 30.18 9.59 -9.68
C GLY A 618 30.49 9.62 -11.17
N LEU A 619 30.92 10.77 -11.71
CA LEU A 619 31.38 10.90 -13.10
C LEU A 619 32.59 10.01 -13.38
N SER A 620 33.57 9.96 -12.46
CA SER A 620 34.72 9.05 -12.54
C SER A 620 34.26 7.59 -12.63
N ARG A 621 33.28 7.20 -11.81
CA ARG A 621 32.73 5.85 -11.82
C ARG A 621 31.99 5.52 -13.11
N CYS A 622 31.17 6.44 -13.62
CA CYS A 622 30.47 6.23 -14.88
C CYS A 622 31.45 6.14 -16.06
N ALA A 623 32.44 7.03 -16.13
CA ALA A 623 33.44 7.05 -17.18
C ALA A 623 34.26 5.75 -17.21
N GLU A 624 34.68 5.24 -16.05
CA GLU A 624 35.39 3.97 -15.94
C GLU A 624 34.54 2.77 -16.39
N ILE A 625 33.32 2.65 -15.87
CA ILE A 625 32.41 1.53 -16.20
C ILE A 625 32.07 1.48 -17.69
N PHE A 626 31.92 2.64 -18.34
CA PHE A 626 31.64 2.73 -19.77
C PHE A 626 32.90 2.80 -20.65
N GLY A 627 34.09 2.58 -20.07
CA GLY A 627 35.34 2.41 -20.79
C GLY A 627 35.90 3.67 -21.45
N ALA A 628 35.68 4.85 -20.86
CA ALA A 628 36.30 6.09 -21.33
C ALA A 628 37.84 6.04 -21.18
N GLU A 629 38.55 6.68 -22.11
CA GLU A 629 40.02 6.74 -22.10
C GLU A 629 40.56 7.66 -20.99
N ALA A 630 39.89 8.79 -20.77
CA ALA A 630 40.29 9.79 -19.79
C ALA A 630 39.12 10.66 -19.33
N MET A 631 39.28 11.24 -18.15
CA MET A 631 38.40 12.28 -17.62
C MET A 631 39.21 13.53 -17.27
N TYR A 632 38.85 14.67 -17.86
CA TYR A 632 39.44 15.96 -17.52
C TYR A 632 38.67 16.63 -16.38
N VAL A 633 39.42 17.12 -15.39
CA VAL A 633 38.92 17.84 -14.22
C VAL A 633 39.66 19.17 -14.05
N ARG A 634 39.06 20.13 -13.34
CA ARG A 634 39.70 21.43 -13.06
C ARG A 634 40.98 21.28 -12.25
N ASP A 635 40.92 20.46 -11.20
CA ASP A 635 42.03 20.18 -10.30
C ASP A 635 42.05 18.69 -9.94
N PRO A 636 43.04 17.91 -10.42
CA PRO A 636 43.17 16.49 -10.11
C PRO A 636 43.30 16.17 -8.62
N ARG A 637 43.64 17.15 -7.76
CA ARG A 637 43.69 16.93 -6.30
C ARG A 637 42.35 16.52 -5.71
N VAL A 638 41.23 16.74 -6.41
CA VAL A 638 39.90 16.29 -5.99
C VAL A 638 39.80 14.78 -5.75
N VAL A 639 40.67 13.95 -6.36
CA VAL A 639 40.66 12.50 -6.14
C VAL A 639 40.97 12.09 -4.69
N ALA A 640 41.61 12.98 -3.93
CA ALA A 640 41.88 12.78 -2.50
C ALA A 640 40.74 13.27 -1.58
N ASP A 641 39.70 13.91 -2.13
CA ASP A 641 38.57 14.41 -1.37
C ASP A 641 37.69 13.26 -0.86
N LYS A 642 37.26 13.32 0.41
CA LYS A 642 36.43 12.26 1.04
C LYS A 642 35.09 12.07 0.34
N ALA A 643 34.47 13.12 -0.17
CA ALA A 643 33.22 13.08 -0.90
C ALA A 643 33.41 12.49 -2.30
N PHE A 644 34.54 12.73 -2.95
CA PHE A 644 34.88 12.05 -4.20
C PHE A 644 35.08 10.54 -3.99
N ILE A 645 35.84 10.15 -2.95
CA ILE A 645 36.15 8.74 -2.64
C ILE A 645 34.88 7.95 -2.32
N SER A 646 33.92 8.53 -1.59
CA SER A 646 32.71 7.83 -1.15
C SER A 646 31.81 7.37 -2.32
N VAL A 647 31.87 8.04 -3.46
CA VAL A 647 31.05 7.73 -4.65
C VAL A 647 31.84 7.05 -5.77
N SER A 648 33.14 7.38 -5.92
CA SER A 648 33.99 6.84 -7.00
C SER A 648 34.33 5.37 -6.83
N VAL A 649 34.33 4.85 -5.59
CA VAL A 649 34.60 3.45 -5.25
C VAL A 649 35.87 2.90 -5.96
N SER A 650 36.94 3.70 -5.96
CA SER A 650 38.24 3.39 -6.58
C SER A 650 38.31 3.44 -8.11
N SER A 651 37.26 3.87 -8.82
CA SER A 651 37.28 4.01 -10.30
C SER A 651 38.42 4.91 -10.82
N HIS A 652 38.80 5.94 -10.07
CA HIS A 652 39.91 6.83 -10.40
C HIS A 652 41.29 6.15 -10.48
N ASN A 653 41.43 4.92 -9.95
CA ASN A 653 42.65 4.11 -10.11
C ASN A 653 42.71 3.39 -11.47
N HIS A 654 41.59 3.32 -12.18
CA HIS A 654 41.43 2.60 -13.44
C HIS A 654 41.13 3.53 -14.63
N LEU A 655 41.01 4.84 -14.38
CA LEU A 655 40.69 5.87 -15.35
C LEU A 655 41.72 7.00 -15.27
N ALA A 656 42.26 7.45 -16.41
CA ALA A 656 43.20 8.57 -16.44
C ALA A 656 42.49 9.90 -16.10
N ILE A 657 42.85 10.50 -14.96
CA ILE A 657 42.33 11.81 -14.54
C ILE A 657 43.33 12.91 -14.91
N LEU A 658 42.93 13.82 -15.80
CA LEU A 658 43.81 14.83 -16.39
C LEU A 658 43.39 16.27 -16.00
N PRO A 659 44.34 17.20 -15.77
CA PRO A 659 44.01 18.59 -15.46
C PRO A 659 43.60 19.38 -16.71
N CYS A 660 42.52 20.15 -16.62
CA CYS A 660 42.22 21.23 -17.56
C CYS A 660 41.41 22.33 -16.84
N GLY A 661 41.99 23.53 -16.75
CA GLY A 661 41.30 24.70 -16.23
C GLY A 661 40.21 25.21 -17.17
N VAL A 662 39.18 25.86 -16.62
CA VAL A 662 37.99 26.34 -17.34
C VAL A 662 38.31 27.37 -18.44
N GLU A 663 39.41 28.12 -18.30
CA GLU A 663 39.88 29.08 -19.31
C GLU A 663 40.63 28.41 -20.46
N ALA A 664 41.32 27.31 -20.20
CA ALA A 664 42.04 26.55 -21.23
C ALA A 664 41.12 25.60 -22.03
N LEU A 665 39.89 25.40 -21.56
CA LEU A 665 38.96 24.42 -22.09
C LEU A 665 38.63 24.64 -23.59
N PRO A 666 38.26 25.85 -24.07
CA PRO A 666 37.96 26.04 -25.50
C PRO A 666 39.16 25.70 -26.41
N ALA A 667 40.38 26.08 -25.99
CA ALA A 667 41.59 25.80 -26.74
C ALA A 667 41.89 24.29 -26.79
N LEU A 668 41.70 23.57 -25.68
CA LEU A 668 41.85 22.11 -25.63
C LEU A 668 40.86 21.42 -26.59
N LEU A 669 39.59 21.83 -26.56
CA LEU A 669 38.55 21.24 -27.42
C LEU A 669 38.83 21.49 -28.90
N GLU A 670 39.28 22.69 -29.27
CA GLU A 670 39.63 23.02 -30.65
C GLU A 670 40.86 22.21 -31.13
N ALA A 671 41.86 22.02 -30.28
CA ALA A 671 43.02 21.19 -30.57
C ALA A 671 42.62 19.72 -30.77
N LYS A 672 41.82 19.15 -29.85
CA LYS A 672 41.26 17.79 -29.98
C LYS A 672 40.49 17.63 -31.29
N LYS A 673 39.71 18.64 -31.68
CA LYS A 673 38.91 18.64 -32.90
C LYS A 673 39.75 18.70 -34.17
N ARG A 674 40.65 19.69 -34.29
CA ARG A 674 41.40 19.96 -35.53
C ARG A 674 42.62 19.07 -35.72
N GLU A 675 43.36 18.80 -34.65
CA GLU A 675 44.66 18.14 -34.73
C GLU A 675 44.53 16.63 -34.56
N GLU A 676 43.63 16.18 -33.69
CA GLU A 676 43.49 14.77 -33.32
C GLU A 676 42.24 14.08 -33.91
N GLY A 677 41.35 14.88 -34.54
CA GLY A 677 40.15 14.41 -35.23
C GLY A 677 39.01 13.96 -34.32
N TRP A 678 38.93 14.48 -33.08
CA TRP A 678 37.83 14.19 -32.17
C TRP A 678 36.57 14.98 -32.54
N ARG A 679 35.41 14.34 -32.36
CA ARG A 679 34.12 15.04 -32.41
C ARG A 679 33.79 15.56 -31.01
N VAL A 680 33.55 16.86 -30.87
CA VAL A 680 33.22 17.50 -29.59
C VAL A 680 31.71 17.52 -29.40
N VAL A 681 31.25 16.96 -28.28
CA VAL A 681 29.84 16.72 -28.01
C VAL A 681 29.49 17.31 -26.65
N GLY A 682 28.59 18.29 -26.61
CA GLY A 682 28.12 18.90 -25.34
C GLY A 682 26.82 18.25 -24.87
N ILE A 683 26.71 17.96 -23.57
CA ILE A 683 25.44 17.58 -22.94
C ILE A 683 24.81 18.86 -22.38
N GLU A 684 23.87 19.44 -23.13
CA GLU A 684 23.20 20.67 -22.77
C GLU A 684 21.82 20.77 -23.42
N GLN A 685 20.87 21.36 -22.71
CA GLN A 685 19.52 21.61 -23.22
C GLN A 685 19.51 22.89 -24.05
N THR A 686 19.41 22.76 -25.38
CA THR A 686 19.41 23.89 -26.31
C THR A 686 18.43 23.62 -27.46
N ASP A 687 18.01 24.68 -28.15
CA ASP A 687 17.18 24.61 -29.37
C ASP A 687 17.84 23.82 -30.51
N ARG A 688 19.15 23.58 -30.44
CA ARG A 688 19.95 22.87 -31.44
C ARG A 688 20.39 21.48 -30.98
N SER A 689 19.95 21.05 -29.80
CA SER A 689 20.36 19.78 -29.23
C SER A 689 19.67 18.62 -29.95
N LEU A 690 20.44 17.59 -30.29
CA LEU A 690 19.90 16.30 -30.73
C LEU A 690 19.42 15.52 -29.51
N VAL A 691 18.27 14.88 -29.65
CA VAL A 691 17.66 14.14 -28.56
C VAL A 691 18.33 12.77 -28.43
N VAL A 692 18.72 12.40 -27.21
CA VAL A 692 19.24 11.06 -26.89
C VAL A 692 18.25 9.98 -27.33
N GLY A 693 18.74 8.98 -28.06
CA GLY A 693 17.92 7.89 -28.63
C GLY A 693 17.32 8.17 -30.01
N SER A 694 17.49 9.39 -30.55
CA SER A 694 17.07 9.71 -31.92
C SER A 694 17.97 9.04 -32.97
N ARG A 695 17.44 8.81 -34.17
CA ARG A 695 18.23 8.23 -35.28
C ARG A 695 19.27 9.23 -35.77
N GLU A 696 18.88 10.50 -35.83
CA GLU A 696 19.71 11.63 -36.20
C GLU A 696 20.96 11.72 -35.31
N LEU A 697 20.84 11.35 -34.03
CA LEU A 697 21.97 11.28 -33.12
C LEU A 697 22.98 10.18 -33.51
N GLY A 698 22.47 8.98 -33.81
CA GLY A 698 23.31 7.86 -34.23
C GLY A 698 24.11 8.21 -35.48
N ASP A 699 23.43 8.79 -36.48
CA ASP A 699 24.04 9.29 -37.70
C ASP A 699 25.05 10.42 -37.36
N ALA A 700 24.67 11.43 -36.58
CA ALA A 700 25.57 12.54 -36.24
C ALA A 700 26.86 12.12 -35.49
N LEU A 701 26.79 11.10 -34.61
CA LEU A 701 27.93 10.65 -33.81
C LEU A 701 28.79 9.59 -34.52
N LEU A 702 28.18 8.72 -35.32
CA LEU A 702 28.85 7.56 -35.92
C LEU A 702 29.05 7.68 -37.44
N ASP A 703 28.43 8.64 -38.13
CA ASP A 703 28.58 8.82 -39.57
C ASP A 703 29.89 9.54 -39.92
N ARG A 704 30.94 8.73 -40.05
CA ARG A 704 32.06 8.97 -40.93
C ARG A 704 32.36 7.63 -41.61
N GLY A 705 32.08 7.52 -42.91
CA GLY A 705 32.20 6.29 -43.71
C GLY A 705 33.63 5.72 -43.81
N GLY A 706 34.19 5.26 -42.70
CA GLY A 706 35.46 4.56 -42.61
C GLY A 706 35.42 3.48 -41.52
N GLU A 707 36.32 2.51 -41.61
CA GLU A 707 36.40 1.35 -40.70
C GLU A 707 36.85 1.71 -39.26
N GLU A 708 37.20 2.97 -38.98
CA GLU A 708 37.67 3.41 -37.65
C GLU A 708 36.53 3.72 -36.65
N GLU A 709 36.79 3.47 -35.36
CA GLU A 709 35.91 3.84 -34.26
C GLU A 709 35.86 5.36 -34.03
N SER A 710 34.64 5.92 -33.97
CA SER A 710 34.43 7.36 -33.78
C SER A 710 35.00 7.86 -32.45
N LYS A 711 35.94 8.81 -32.54
CA LYS A 711 36.55 9.54 -31.42
C LYS A 711 35.59 10.63 -30.90
N ILE A 712 35.15 10.52 -29.65
CA ILE A 712 34.18 11.47 -29.06
C ILE A 712 34.74 12.12 -27.79
N VAL A 713 34.71 13.45 -27.73
CA VAL A 713 34.93 14.23 -26.51
C VAL A 713 33.57 14.67 -25.99
N LEU A 714 33.20 14.19 -24.80
CA LEU A 714 31.93 14.50 -24.16
C LEU A 714 32.11 15.59 -23.10
N VAL A 715 31.41 16.71 -23.24
CA VAL A 715 31.51 17.87 -22.35
C VAL A 715 30.25 17.97 -21.49
N VAL A 716 30.42 18.00 -20.17
CA VAL A 716 29.33 18.22 -19.21
C VAL A 716 29.37 19.64 -18.63
N GLY A 717 28.20 20.24 -18.45
CA GLY A 717 28.05 21.58 -17.87
C GLY A 717 28.21 21.63 -16.36
N SER A 718 28.34 22.84 -15.83
CA SER A 718 28.25 23.09 -14.38
C SER A 718 26.83 22.88 -13.88
N GLU A 719 26.65 22.58 -12.60
CA GLU A 719 25.33 22.29 -12.01
C GLU A 719 24.36 23.48 -12.04
N ARG A 720 24.89 24.70 -12.19
CA ARG A 720 24.08 25.95 -12.14
C ARG A 720 24.01 26.66 -13.49
N GLU A 721 25.15 26.81 -14.14
CA GLU A 721 25.28 27.65 -15.34
C GLU A 721 25.33 26.83 -16.63
N GLY A 722 25.34 25.50 -16.53
CA GLY A 722 25.48 24.62 -17.69
C GLY A 722 26.82 24.79 -18.38
N ILE A 723 26.83 24.64 -19.70
CA ILE A 723 27.99 24.85 -20.57
C ILE A 723 28.05 26.33 -21.01
N PRO A 724 29.16 27.05 -20.76
CA PRO A 724 29.27 28.46 -21.14
C PRO A 724 29.33 28.63 -22.67
N ALA A 725 28.82 29.76 -23.18
CA ALA A 725 28.69 30.04 -24.62
C ALA A 725 29.98 29.83 -25.42
N ARG A 726 31.15 30.17 -24.85
CA ARG A 726 32.46 29.97 -25.49
C ARG A 726 32.82 28.50 -25.72
N VAL A 727 32.29 27.60 -24.90
CA VAL A 727 32.48 26.15 -25.02
C VAL A 727 31.42 25.57 -25.95
N LEU A 728 30.16 26.02 -25.86
CA LEU A 728 29.09 25.65 -26.80
C LEU A 728 29.47 25.95 -28.25
N ALA A 729 30.17 27.06 -28.50
CA ALA A 729 30.63 27.45 -29.84
C ALA A 729 31.64 26.48 -30.46
N VAL A 730 32.32 25.65 -29.66
CA VAL A 730 33.33 24.67 -30.13
C VAL A 730 32.70 23.29 -30.38
N CYS A 731 31.58 22.99 -29.71
CA CYS A 731 30.86 21.72 -29.85
C CYS A 731 30.39 21.49 -31.30
N ASP A 732 30.65 20.30 -31.83
CA ASP A 732 30.14 19.82 -33.11
C ASP A 732 28.67 19.42 -33.00
N VAL A 733 28.31 18.82 -31.87
CA VAL A 733 26.97 18.30 -31.58
C VAL A 733 26.60 18.69 -30.15
N LEU A 734 25.36 19.11 -29.95
CA LEU A 734 24.77 19.28 -28.63
C LEU A 734 23.74 18.19 -28.43
N LEU A 735 23.66 17.67 -27.20
CA LEU A 735 22.80 16.56 -26.83
C LEU A 735 21.92 16.95 -25.67
N GLU A 736 20.65 16.61 -25.76
CA GLU A 736 19.74 16.69 -24.62
C GLU A 736 19.06 15.36 -24.35
N ILE A 737 18.81 15.12 -23.07
CA ILE A 737 18.02 13.97 -22.62
C ILE A 737 16.57 14.43 -22.57
N PRO A 738 15.65 13.72 -23.25
CA PRO A 738 14.23 14.07 -23.20
C PRO A 738 13.71 13.92 -21.76
N GLN A 739 13.05 14.95 -21.26
CA GLN A 739 12.51 15.00 -19.89
C GLN A 739 10.99 15.15 -19.93
N VAL A 740 10.29 14.41 -19.06
CA VAL A 740 8.82 14.44 -18.93
C VAL A 740 8.38 15.11 -17.62
N GLY A 741 9.27 15.16 -16.64
CA GLY A 741 8.99 15.74 -15.32
C GLY A 741 9.10 17.27 -15.28
N VAL A 742 8.69 17.84 -14.14
CA VAL A 742 8.68 19.29 -13.91
C VAL A 742 10.07 19.85 -13.52
N THR A 743 10.96 18.99 -12.99
CA THR A 743 12.33 19.38 -12.62
C THR A 743 13.10 19.87 -13.85
N ARG A 744 13.74 21.04 -13.75
CA ARG A 744 14.39 21.73 -14.87
C ARG A 744 15.47 20.88 -15.57
N SER A 745 16.26 20.14 -14.81
CA SER A 745 17.39 19.37 -15.33
C SER A 745 17.71 18.16 -14.47
N LEU A 746 18.36 17.16 -15.08
CA LEU A 746 18.95 16.03 -14.37
C LEU A 746 20.20 16.45 -13.58
N ASN A 747 20.58 15.63 -12.59
CA ASN A 747 21.91 15.73 -12.00
C ASN A 747 22.98 15.44 -13.07
N VAL A 748 24.07 16.20 -13.08
CA VAL A 748 25.14 16.12 -14.10
C VAL A 748 25.74 14.72 -14.26
N GLN A 749 25.92 13.97 -13.16
CA GLN A 749 26.47 12.61 -13.21
C GLN A 749 25.46 11.63 -13.85
N THR A 750 24.16 11.85 -13.61
CA THR A 750 23.07 11.07 -14.20
C THR A 750 22.97 11.34 -15.69
N ALA A 751 23.07 12.61 -16.10
CA ALA A 751 23.05 12.99 -17.50
C ALA A 751 24.22 12.35 -18.27
N ALA A 752 25.43 12.43 -17.73
CA ALA A 752 26.61 11.77 -18.31
C ALA A 752 26.43 10.25 -18.42
N ALA A 753 25.89 9.59 -17.39
CA ALA A 753 25.66 8.15 -17.38
C ALA A 753 24.71 7.69 -18.51
N VAL A 754 23.62 8.43 -18.73
CA VAL A 754 22.65 8.15 -19.81
C VAL A 754 23.32 8.27 -21.18
N VAL A 755 24.09 9.32 -21.41
CA VAL A 755 24.76 9.55 -22.70
C VAL A 755 25.89 8.55 -22.95
N LEU A 756 26.68 8.21 -21.93
CA LEU A 756 27.73 7.19 -22.04
C LEU A 756 27.15 5.80 -22.35
N PHE A 757 26.03 5.43 -21.71
CA PHE A 757 25.32 4.20 -22.00
C PHE A 757 24.82 4.15 -23.46
N GLU A 758 24.22 5.24 -23.91
CA GLU A 758 23.72 5.37 -25.28
C GLU A 758 24.85 5.25 -26.31
N LEU A 759 25.98 5.90 -26.06
CA LEU A 759 27.15 5.80 -26.93
C LEU A 759 27.65 4.35 -27.04
N GLY A 760 27.68 3.62 -25.91
CA GLY A 760 28.00 2.20 -25.90
C GLY A 760 26.99 1.36 -26.70
N ARG A 761 25.69 1.69 -26.64
CA ARG A 761 24.64 1.02 -27.44
C ARG A 761 24.85 1.25 -28.94
N LEU A 762 25.02 2.51 -29.36
CA LEU A 762 25.21 2.89 -30.76
C LEU A 762 26.44 2.20 -31.37
N ARG A 763 27.55 2.11 -30.63
CA ARG A 763 28.76 1.38 -31.07
C ARG A 763 28.51 -0.11 -31.24
N ARG A 764 27.84 -0.76 -30.28
CA ARG A 764 27.46 -2.18 -30.40
C ARG A 764 26.56 -2.46 -31.59
N GLU A 765 25.64 -1.55 -31.92
CA GLU A 765 24.78 -1.70 -33.10
C GLU A 765 25.56 -1.58 -34.40
N ARG A 766 26.50 -0.64 -34.49
CA ARG A 766 27.42 -0.50 -35.62
C ARG A 766 28.30 -1.74 -35.81
N ASP A 767 28.90 -2.24 -34.72
CA ASP A 767 29.82 -3.38 -34.77
C ASP A 767 29.07 -4.71 -34.97
N GLY A 768 27.82 -4.81 -34.50
CA GLY A 768 26.93 -5.96 -34.65
C GLY A 768 26.29 -6.10 -36.04
N ALA A 769 26.19 -5.02 -36.82
CA ALA A 769 25.70 -5.05 -38.20
C ALA A 769 26.62 -5.84 -39.16
N GLY A 770 27.87 -6.11 -38.77
CA GLY A 770 28.85 -6.90 -39.53
C GLY A 770 28.99 -8.39 -39.16
N LYS A 771 28.29 -8.87 -38.11
CA LYS A 771 28.36 -10.28 -37.68
C LYS A 771 26.97 -10.82 -37.30
N LYS A 772 26.19 -11.25 -38.30
CA LYS A 772 25.11 -12.21 -38.02
C LYS A 772 25.74 -13.54 -37.61
N GLY A 773 25.52 -13.97 -36.37
CA GLY A 773 25.68 -15.38 -36.02
C GLY A 773 25.93 -15.70 -34.54
N VAL A 774 24.83 -16.10 -33.88
CA VAL A 774 24.78 -17.21 -32.90
C VAL A 774 25.42 -16.98 -31.51
N ALA A 775 24.57 -16.64 -30.53
CA ALA A 775 24.26 -17.50 -29.36
C ALA A 775 23.76 -16.66 -28.16
N ALA A 776 22.43 -16.50 -28.04
CA ALA A 776 21.70 -16.38 -26.75
C ALA A 776 20.21 -16.05 -26.94
N VAL A 777 19.56 -16.40 -28.05
CA VAL A 777 18.08 -16.41 -28.14
C VAL A 777 17.69 -17.60 -29.00
N GLY A 778 17.51 -18.76 -28.38
CA GLY A 778 17.18 -19.99 -29.11
C GLY A 778 17.14 -21.20 -28.20
N ARG A 779 16.20 -21.21 -27.25
CA ARG A 779 15.63 -22.42 -26.60
C ARG A 779 14.57 -21.99 -25.59
N PHE A 780 13.35 -21.71 -26.05
CA PHE A 780 12.10 -21.84 -25.30
C PHE A 780 10.91 -21.64 -26.27
N LYS A 781 10.95 -22.29 -27.42
CA LYS A 781 9.78 -22.52 -28.29
C LYS A 781 10.07 -23.77 -29.10
N GLU A 782 9.73 -24.91 -28.51
CA GLU A 782 9.28 -26.14 -29.17
C GLU A 782 9.21 -27.25 -28.12
N HIS A 783 8.09 -27.99 -28.13
CA HIS A 783 7.76 -29.18 -27.34
C HIS A 783 7.06 -28.97 -25.98
N ALA A 784 5.77 -28.66 -26.04
CA ALA A 784 4.73 -29.34 -25.25
C ALA A 784 3.32 -28.98 -25.79
N ALA A 785 3.12 -29.18 -27.09
CA ALA A 785 1.81 -29.43 -27.68
C ALA A 785 2.05 -30.64 -28.58
N ASP A 786 1.75 -31.82 -28.05
CA ASP A 786 1.41 -33.07 -28.76
C ASP A 786 1.40 -34.21 -27.71
N GLY A 787 0.21 -34.51 -27.22
CA GLY A 787 -0.10 -35.66 -26.39
C GLY A 787 -1.59 -35.96 -26.54
N GLU A 788 -1.90 -37.22 -26.89
CA GLU A 788 -3.18 -37.79 -27.35
C GLU A 788 -3.37 -37.60 -28.86
N THR A 789 -3.20 -38.61 -29.74
CA THR A 789 -3.70 -40.00 -29.84
C THR A 789 -2.83 -40.68 -30.95
N GLU A 790 -2.54 -41.99 -31.05
CA GLU A 790 -3.36 -43.19 -30.91
C GLU A 790 -2.46 -44.44 -31.01
N LEU A 791 -2.97 -45.57 -30.50
CA LEU A 791 -2.40 -46.91 -30.52
C LEU A 791 -2.10 -47.45 -31.94
N GLN A 792 -0.95 -48.09 -32.13
CA GLN A 792 -0.83 -49.35 -32.88
C GLN A 792 0.27 -50.26 -32.28
N SER A 793 -0.15 -51.51 -32.04
CA SER A 793 0.56 -52.75 -31.66
C SER A 793 1.33 -52.81 -30.34
#